data_AF-A0A4S4LGU6-F1
#
_entry.id   AF-A0A4S4LGU6-F1
#
_cell.length_a   1.000
_cell.length_b   1.000
_cell.length_c   1.000
_cell.angle_alpha   90.00
_cell.angle_beta   90.00
_cell.angle_gamma   90.00
#
_symmetry.space_group_name_H-M   'P 1'
#
loop_
_entity.id
_entity.type
_entity.pdbx_description
1 polymer ?
#
loop_
_entity_poly.entity_id
_entity_poly.type
_entity_poly.pdbx_seq_one_letter_code
_entity_poly.pdbx_strand_id
1 'polypeptide(L)'
;MSLTDTLGSLAVATKGQYMTGVSVDIGTSFLKPAGVPGDTLKARATVTGIGRTLAFTKVDFTNVAGDIVAYGHHTKFVGKAYGHPENVKFSDDDLADQAPFDSLNTRKTTARRRQSSSSLRAISIGPRTNQLRIQSSALSIHSFAGSETDQSEIHSPAPRRHFLQTDSHQWLKAGPLSSTSSRPNSPLSIASTDNAEALYSSSPRRTRREQTLSFSSLLNHDHVALARQRKATPAFDREHIRSGGDVYEGGNAGAGKRWIRWMHRNRMRDQVLVCSVAAALWIKWCVGLGGYSGAETPPMFGDYEAQRHWMELTNHLRVHQWYTYDLQYWGLDYPPLTAYHSWICGFIGSLMDPSWFELDKSRGIETPGSKVFMLDSGHFQYNSIMLGFTLLALDFFSEGRDELGAICFVASLAFKQMALYYAPAIGSSRLFIRLAVITVASFVVIFIPFLPPFAPLTSILDPITRIFPFARGLFEDKVANFWCASNIIFKWRSWFSQPFLIKLSAALTALGSLPSAIDLVRGGWRVMDNSTMSAPSSVSSTTLGKKQEEAIAVSTLPILPWAMLSCSMSFFLFSFQVHEKTILLPLLPLNLLLSGASNDSFAFEWGVLVNNVAVFSMWPLLKKDGLTIPYFALTFFWNYVLGYNPFKKPTQRRLFRYLSLLVYAAILFIHFVEMFFAPPRRYPDLFPVLNVLVSTPVFFFTWLWSIKRSTEVAWGISGMGGRS
;
A
#
# COMPACT_ATOMS: atom_id res chain seq x y z
N MET A 1 6.18 -1.15 -23.05
CA MET A 1 5.66 -2.51 -22.82
C MET A 1 4.20 -2.62 -23.26
N SER A 2 3.27 -1.82 -22.73
CA SER A 2 1.86 -1.84 -23.20
C SER A 2 1.73 -1.58 -24.71
N LEU A 3 2.45 -0.59 -25.25
CA LEU A 3 2.50 -0.37 -26.70
C LEU A 3 3.04 -1.58 -27.48
N THR A 4 4.00 -2.32 -26.92
CA THR A 4 4.52 -3.55 -27.55
C THR A 4 3.44 -4.62 -27.65
N ASP A 5 2.61 -4.76 -26.60
CA ASP A 5 1.49 -5.71 -26.57
C ASP A 5 0.40 -5.33 -27.56
N THR A 6 -0.03 -4.06 -27.54
CA THR A 6 -1.09 -3.56 -28.43
C THR A 6 -0.65 -3.63 -29.89
N LEU A 7 0.55 -3.15 -30.21
CA LEU A 7 1.05 -3.14 -31.58
C LEU A 7 1.42 -4.54 -32.09
N GLY A 8 1.94 -5.41 -31.23
CA GLY A 8 2.14 -6.82 -31.55
C GLY A 8 0.82 -7.51 -31.88
N SER A 9 -0.22 -7.25 -31.08
CA SER A 9 -1.58 -7.74 -31.35
C SER A 9 -2.13 -7.21 -32.67
N LEU A 10 -1.99 -5.90 -32.92
CA LEU A 10 -2.46 -5.28 -34.15
C LEU A 10 -1.73 -5.85 -35.37
N ALA A 11 -0.43 -6.11 -35.28
CA ALA A 11 0.34 -6.76 -36.33
C ALA A 11 -0.15 -8.19 -36.62
N VAL A 12 -0.60 -8.94 -35.61
CA VAL A 12 -1.26 -10.24 -35.82
C VAL A 12 -2.61 -10.07 -36.50
N ALA A 13 -3.39 -9.05 -36.12
CA ALA A 13 -4.70 -8.77 -36.73
C ALA A 13 -4.59 -8.44 -38.22
N THR A 14 -3.52 -7.74 -38.66
CA THR A 14 -3.29 -7.46 -40.09
C THR A 14 -3.04 -8.70 -40.94
N LYS A 15 -2.82 -9.87 -40.32
CA LYS A 15 -2.79 -11.17 -41.00
C LYS A 15 -4.16 -11.83 -41.11
N GLY A 16 -5.25 -11.05 -41.00
CA GLY A 16 -6.62 -11.51 -41.18
C GLY A 16 -7.20 -12.22 -39.97
N GLN A 17 -6.56 -12.08 -38.80
CA GLN A 17 -7.02 -12.68 -37.56
C GLN A 17 -8.01 -11.74 -36.87
N TYR A 18 -9.28 -12.16 -36.74
CA TYR A 18 -10.31 -11.43 -36.01
C TYR A 18 -9.99 -11.37 -34.51
N MET A 19 -9.50 -12.48 -33.94
CA MET A 19 -8.95 -12.53 -32.59
C MET A 19 -7.44 -12.69 -32.64
N THR A 20 -6.70 -11.96 -31.82
CA THR A 20 -5.22 -11.97 -31.85
C THR A 20 -4.60 -12.91 -30.80
N GLY A 21 -5.43 -13.69 -30.11
CA GLY A 21 -5.01 -14.65 -29.09
C GLY A 21 -4.52 -14.01 -27.78
N VAL A 22 -3.96 -14.85 -26.90
CA VAL A 22 -3.48 -14.43 -25.57
C VAL A 22 -1.96 -14.34 -25.54
N SER A 23 -1.42 -13.33 -24.84
CA SER A 23 0.02 -13.11 -24.71
C SER A 23 0.65 -14.23 -23.87
N VAL A 24 1.67 -14.89 -24.42
CA VAL A 24 2.43 -15.98 -23.75
C VAL A 24 3.71 -15.43 -23.16
N ASP A 25 4.40 -14.59 -23.92
CA ASP A 25 5.65 -13.97 -23.52
C ASP A 25 5.77 -12.59 -24.17
N ILE A 26 6.26 -11.61 -23.41
CA ILE A 26 6.40 -10.25 -23.90
C ILE A 26 7.57 -9.56 -23.20
N GLY A 27 8.42 -8.92 -23.99
CA GLY A 27 9.54 -8.15 -23.50
C GLY A 27 9.70 -6.85 -24.26
N THR A 28 10.21 -5.82 -23.57
CA THR A 28 10.61 -4.56 -24.20
C THR A 28 11.94 -4.12 -23.62
N SER A 29 12.91 -3.95 -24.50
CA SER A 29 14.23 -3.45 -24.18
C SER A 29 14.29 -1.96 -24.50
N PHE A 30 14.56 -1.14 -23.47
CA PHE A 30 14.70 0.31 -23.61
C PHE A 30 16.18 0.64 -23.82
N LEU A 31 16.48 1.29 -24.94
CA LEU A 31 17.84 1.63 -25.35
C LEU A 31 18.19 3.09 -25.06
N LYS A 32 17.25 4.01 -25.32
CA LYS A 32 17.44 5.46 -25.20
C LYS A 32 16.15 6.14 -24.72
N PRO A 33 16.22 7.39 -24.23
CA PRO A 33 15.03 8.20 -23.98
C PRO A 33 14.19 8.40 -25.26
N ALA A 34 12.87 8.27 -25.13
CA ALA A 34 11.94 8.30 -26.27
C ALA A 34 11.68 9.70 -26.86
N GLY A 35 11.86 10.76 -26.07
CA GLY A 35 11.54 12.14 -26.45
C GLY A 35 10.98 12.92 -25.25
N VAL A 36 10.36 14.06 -25.51
CA VAL A 36 9.56 14.81 -24.51
C VAL A 36 8.06 14.67 -24.77
N PRO A 37 7.19 14.92 -23.77
CA PRO A 37 5.74 15.00 -24.00
C PRO A 37 5.42 15.98 -25.13
N GLY A 38 4.64 15.51 -26.11
CA GLY A 38 4.34 16.24 -27.36
C GLY A 38 5.13 15.75 -28.57
N ASP A 39 6.28 15.08 -28.37
CA ASP A 39 7.04 14.48 -29.46
C ASP A 39 6.34 13.23 -30.02
N THR A 40 6.38 13.06 -31.34
CA THR A 40 5.83 11.88 -32.01
C THR A 40 6.81 10.71 -31.94
N LEU A 41 6.46 9.67 -31.19
CA LEU A 41 7.16 8.39 -31.22
C LEU A 41 6.59 7.51 -32.35
N LYS A 42 7.44 7.06 -33.26
CA LYS A 42 7.06 6.13 -34.33
C LYS A 42 7.29 4.70 -33.86
N ALA A 43 6.38 3.81 -34.20
CA ALA A 43 6.51 2.39 -33.89
C ALA A 43 6.20 1.55 -35.12
N ARG A 44 7.03 0.54 -35.39
CA ARG A 44 6.84 -0.43 -36.45
C ARG A 44 6.71 -1.81 -35.83
N ALA A 45 5.54 -2.42 -35.98
CA ALA A 45 5.29 -3.79 -35.55
C ALA A 45 5.27 -4.74 -36.74
N THR A 46 5.98 -5.86 -36.62
CA THR A 46 6.13 -6.85 -37.67
C THR A 46 5.84 -8.23 -37.10
N VAL A 47 5.02 -9.02 -37.79
CA VAL A 47 4.89 -10.45 -37.50
C VAL A 47 6.13 -11.16 -38.05
N THR A 48 6.97 -11.68 -37.16
CA THR A 48 8.19 -12.41 -37.53
C THR A 48 7.90 -13.87 -37.84
N GLY A 49 6.81 -14.42 -37.31
CA GLY A 49 6.30 -15.74 -37.68
C GLY A 49 4.91 -15.97 -37.14
N ILE A 50 4.06 -16.68 -37.88
CA ILE A 50 2.72 -17.08 -37.43
C ILE A 50 2.46 -18.53 -37.82
N GLY A 51 2.17 -19.35 -36.82
CA GLY A 51 1.79 -20.75 -37.00
C GLY A 51 0.36 -20.99 -36.52
N ARG A 52 -0.05 -22.27 -36.50
CA ARG A 52 -1.39 -22.67 -36.02
C ARG A 52 -1.61 -22.37 -34.54
N THR A 53 -0.54 -22.36 -33.74
CA THR A 53 -0.63 -22.30 -32.28
C THR A 53 -0.01 -21.04 -31.70
N LEU A 54 1.08 -20.54 -32.30
CA LEU A 54 1.84 -19.38 -31.81
C LEU A 54 2.06 -18.35 -32.91
N ALA A 55 2.04 -17.08 -32.54
CA ALA A 55 2.46 -15.95 -33.35
C ALA A 55 3.60 -15.21 -32.63
N PHE A 56 4.62 -14.80 -33.39
CA PHE A 56 5.77 -14.05 -32.92
C PHE A 56 5.78 -12.69 -33.61
N THR A 57 5.94 -11.64 -32.83
CA THR A 57 6.00 -10.27 -33.33
C THR A 57 7.19 -9.52 -32.74
N LYS A 58 7.68 -8.55 -33.49
CA LYS A 58 8.71 -7.61 -33.09
C LYS A 58 8.18 -6.19 -33.27
N VAL A 59 8.43 -5.32 -32.30
CA VAL A 59 8.01 -3.91 -32.35
C VAL A 59 9.23 -3.02 -32.16
N ASP A 60 9.57 -2.21 -33.14
CA ASP A 60 10.68 -1.25 -33.05
C ASP A 60 10.12 0.16 -32.83
N PHE A 61 10.63 0.88 -31.82
CA PHE A 61 10.24 2.26 -31.49
C PHE A 61 11.35 3.22 -31.88
N THR A 62 11.02 4.23 -32.70
CA THR A 62 11.95 5.28 -33.15
C THR A 62 11.46 6.67 -32.73
N ASN A 63 12.39 7.51 -32.27
CA ASN A 63 12.09 8.90 -31.93
C ASN A 63 12.02 9.79 -33.19
N VAL A 64 11.76 11.08 -32.98
CA VAL A 64 11.70 12.10 -34.05
C VAL A 64 13.00 12.20 -34.84
N ALA A 65 14.15 11.93 -34.21
CA ALA A 65 15.46 11.90 -34.86
C ALA A 65 15.72 10.62 -35.68
N GLY A 66 14.81 9.63 -35.63
CA GLY A 66 14.95 8.34 -36.30
C GLY A 66 15.80 7.31 -35.54
N ASP A 67 16.25 7.62 -34.32
CA ASP A 67 16.97 6.68 -33.48
C ASP A 67 16.03 5.63 -32.90
N ILE A 68 16.44 4.36 -32.89
CA ILE A 68 15.75 3.31 -32.13
C ILE A 68 15.93 3.59 -30.64
N VAL A 69 14.81 3.84 -29.95
CA VAL A 69 14.77 4.14 -28.51
C VAL A 69 14.35 2.94 -27.68
N ALA A 70 13.58 2.03 -28.27
CA ALA A 70 13.23 0.75 -27.67
C ALA A 70 12.92 -0.28 -28.76
N TYR A 71 13.04 -1.55 -28.44
CA TYR A 71 12.45 -2.62 -29.24
C TYR A 71 11.77 -3.63 -28.33
N GLY A 72 10.71 -4.24 -28.81
CA GLY A 72 9.94 -5.24 -28.11
C GLY A 72 9.79 -6.52 -28.92
N HIS A 73 9.56 -7.61 -28.22
CA HIS A 73 9.16 -8.89 -28.78
C HIS A 73 7.90 -9.35 -28.06
N HIS A 74 7.03 -10.03 -28.79
CA HIS A 74 5.76 -10.48 -28.25
C HIS A 74 5.34 -11.79 -28.92
N THR A 75 5.17 -12.82 -28.08
CA THR A 75 4.71 -14.15 -28.46
C THR A 75 3.27 -14.32 -28.00
N LYS A 76 2.37 -14.67 -28.92
CA LYS A 76 0.95 -14.89 -28.64
C LYS A 76 0.54 -16.32 -28.93
N PHE A 77 -0.28 -16.90 -28.06
CA PHE A 77 -0.99 -18.14 -28.32
C PHE A 77 -2.25 -17.84 -29.12
N VAL A 78 -2.22 -18.26 -30.39
CA VAL A 78 -3.29 -18.04 -31.37
C VAL A 78 -4.06 -19.33 -31.69
N GLY A 79 -3.79 -20.44 -30.99
CA GLY A 79 -4.43 -21.74 -31.26
C GLY A 79 -5.96 -21.71 -31.33
N LYS A 80 -6.59 -20.97 -30.42
CA LYS A 80 -8.06 -20.77 -30.41
C LYS A 80 -8.55 -19.74 -31.44
N ALA A 81 -7.68 -18.82 -31.85
CA ALA A 81 -7.99 -17.77 -32.80
C ALA A 81 -7.84 -18.22 -34.26
N TYR A 82 -6.92 -19.14 -34.54
CA TYR A 82 -6.56 -19.56 -35.90
C TYR A 82 -7.76 -20.09 -36.72
N GLY A 83 -8.70 -20.77 -36.07
CA GLY A 83 -9.91 -21.33 -36.68
C GLY A 83 -11.18 -20.48 -36.54
N HIS A 84 -11.08 -19.21 -36.16
CA HIS A 84 -12.25 -18.38 -35.94
C HIS A 84 -13.03 -18.13 -37.24
N PRO A 85 -14.37 -18.25 -37.26
CA PRO A 85 -15.18 -18.11 -38.48
C PRO A 85 -15.10 -16.71 -39.11
N GLU A 86 -14.80 -15.68 -38.32
CA GLU A 86 -14.66 -14.29 -38.79
C GLU A 86 -13.24 -13.93 -39.27
N ASN A 87 -12.31 -14.90 -39.31
CA ASN A 87 -10.98 -14.64 -39.87
C ASN A 87 -11.05 -14.42 -41.39
N VAL A 88 -10.35 -13.38 -41.84
CA VAL A 88 -10.26 -13.02 -43.26
C VAL A 88 -9.09 -13.77 -43.90
N LYS A 89 -9.33 -14.39 -45.05
CA LYS A 89 -8.28 -14.94 -45.90
C LYS A 89 -8.02 -13.96 -47.04
N PHE A 90 -6.81 -13.42 -47.10
CA PHE A 90 -6.38 -12.61 -48.24
C PHE A 90 -6.08 -13.53 -49.43
N SER A 91 -6.45 -13.11 -50.65
CA SER A 91 -6.06 -13.81 -51.86
C SER A 91 -4.59 -13.51 -52.20
N ASP A 92 -3.94 -14.36 -53.01
CA ASP A 92 -2.53 -14.14 -53.39
C ASP A 92 -2.34 -12.85 -54.20
N ASP A 93 -3.39 -12.34 -54.84
CA ASP A 93 -3.38 -11.07 -55.60
C ASP A 93 -3.44 -9.83 -54.69
N ASP A 94 -4.09 -9.92 -53.51
CA ASP A 94 -4.21 -8.80 -52.54
C ASP A 94 -2.89 -8.48 -51.81
N LEU A 95 -1.91 -9.39 -51.86
CA LEU A 95 -0.61 -9.25 -51.20
C LEU A 95 0.45 -8.57 -52.08
N ALA A 96 0.19 -8.40 -53.38
CA ALA A 96 1.13 -7.83 -54.34
C ALA A 96 1.23 -6.29 -54.29
N ASP A 97 0.22 -5.60 -53.78
CA ASP A 97 0.16 -4.12 -53.72
C ASP A 97 0.89 -3.50 -52.52
N GLN A 98 1.50 -4.31 -51.63
CA GLN A 98 2.31 -3.81 -50.51
C GLN A 98 3.80 -3.72 -50.88
N ALA A 99 4.16 -2.76 -51.73
CA ALA A 99 5.57 -2.40 -51.93
C ALA A 99 6.17 -1.79 -50.63
N PRO A 100 7.42 -2.10 -50.27
CA PRO A 100 8.05 -1.56 -49.07
C PRO A 100 8.27 -0.05 -49.20
N PHE A 101 7.79 0.69 -48.20
CA PHE A 101 7.98 2.14 -48.06
C PHE A 101 9.42 2.44 -47.61
N ASP A 102 10.41 2.26 -48.49
CA ASP A 102 11.81 2.63 -48.24
C ASP A 102 12.44 3.23 -49.52
N SER A 103 12.45 4.56 -49.64
CA SER A 103 13.53 5.31 -50.31
C SER A 103 13.34 6.81 -50.20
N LEU A 104 13.71 7.41 -49.06
CA LEU A 104 14.15 8.80 -49.02
C LEU A 104 15.15 8.95 -47.86
N ASN A 105 16.35 9.39 -48.20
CA ASN A 105 17.48 9.72 -47.33
C ASN A 105 18.34 8.57 -46.82
N THR A 106 19.41 8.26 -47.58
CA THR A 106 20.74 8.12 -46.96
C THR A 106 21.85 8.34 -47.99
N ARG A 107 22.58 9.45 -47.80
CA ARG A 107 23.88 9.71 -48.43
C ARG A 107 24.83 8.58 -48.08
N LYS A 108 25.41 7.92 -49.10
CA LYS A 108 26.48 6.94 -48.94
C LYS A 108 27.79 7.64 -48.55
N THR A 109 28.21 7.48 -47.30
CA THR A 109 29.62 7.61 -46.90
C THR A 109 30.26 6.22 -46.94
N THR A 110 31.25 6.09 -47.80
CA THR A 110 32.00 4.87 -48.10
C THR A 110 32.95 4.50 -46.96
N ALA A 111 32.80 3.30 -46.40
CA ALA A 111 33.84 2.68 -45.57
C ALA A 111 34.13 1.27 -46.08
N ARG A 112 35.43 1.01 -46.21
CA ARG A 112 36.11 -0.03 -46.99
C ARG A 112 36.44 -1.23 -46.10
N ARG A 113 36.05 -2.46 -46.48
CA ARG A 113 36.67 -3.71 -45.98
C ARG A 113 36.32 -4.87 -46.93
N ARG A 114 37.24 -5.28 -47.82
CA ARG A 114 38.16 -6.44 -47.72
C ARG A 114 37.47 -7.79 -47.46
N GLN A 115 37.31 -8.58 -48.52
CA GLN A 115 37.48 -10.05 -48.60
C GLN A 115 37.60 -10.41 -50.09
N SER A 116 38.80 -10.74 -50.54
CA SER A 116 39.37 -12.08 -50.70
C SER A 116 38.94 -12.75 -52.01
N SER A 117 39.94 -12.91 -52.86
CA SER A 117 40.00 -13.46 -54.20
C SER A 117 39.49 -14.90 -54.35
N SER A 118 38.79 -15.15 -55.45
CA SER A 118 39.05 -16.31 -56.31
C SER A 118 38.52 -16.04 -57.73
N SER A 119 39.43 -16.22 -58.70
CA SER A 119 39.33 -16.23 -60.17
C SER A 119 38.01 -16.77 -60.75
N LEU A 120 37.49 -16.27 -61.87
CA LEU A 120 38.00 -16.55 -63.22
C LEU A 120 37.46 -15.56 -64.27
N ARG A 121 38.25 -15.43 -65.34
CA ARG A 121 38.14 -14.55 -66.51
C ARG A 121 36.89 -14.79 -67.37
N ALA A 122 36.37 -13.74 -67.99
CA ALA A 122 36.17 -13.70 -69.44
C ALA A 122 36.09 -12.25 -69.94
N ILE A 123 36.87 -11.98 -70.99
CA ILE A 123 37.07 -10.71 -71.68
C ILE A 123 36.20 -10.72 -72.94
N SER A 124 35.57 -9.59 -73.28
CA SER A 124 35.33 -9.10 -74.65
C SER A 124 34.71 -7.71 -74.55
N ILE A 125 35.47 -6.61 -74.70
CA ILE A 125 35.78 -5.88 -75.95
C ILE A 125 34.53 -5.32 -76.64
N GLY A 126 34.47 -3.98 -76.74
CA GLY A 126 33.31 -3.14 -77.15
C GLY A 126 33.09 -3.07 -78.67
N PRO A 127 32.85 -1.90 -79.31
CA PRO A 127 32.61 -0.53 -78.79
C PRO A 127 31.41 0.22 -79.45
N ARG A 128 31.13 1.43 -78.91
CA ARG A 128 30.68 2.68 -79.57
C ARG A 128 29.52 2.64 -80.59
N THR A 129 28.53 3.53 -80.36
CA THR A 129 28.24 4.66 -81.26
C THR A 129 27.38 5.73 -80.58
N ASN A 130 27.75 6.98 -80.84
CA ASN A 130 27.04 8.22 -80.51
C ASN A 130 25.78 8.38 -81.38
N GLN A 131 24.78 9.13 -80.88
CA GLN A 131 24.24 10.38 -81.47
C GLN A 131 22.87 10.71 -80.84
N LEU A 132 22.76 11.85 -80.15
CA LEU A 132 22.06 13.10 -80.57
C LEU A 132 20.53 12.96 -80.62
N ARG A 133 19.80 13.53 -79.64
CA ARG A 133 19.25 14.91 -79.63
C ARG A 133 18.02 15.04 -80.53
N ILE A 134 16.88 15.41 -79.96
CA ILE A 134 16.04 16.57 -80.37
C ILE A 134 14.77 16.65 -79.50
N GLN A 135 14.48 17.89 -79.09
CA GLN A 135 13.30 18.39 -78.38
C GLN A 135 12.09 18.55 -79.32
N SER A 136 10.86 18.52 -78.75
CA SER A 136 9.71 19.43 -79.00
C SER A 136 8.43 18.72 -78.50
N SER A 137 7.80 19.14 -77.40
CA SER A 137 6.92 20.31 -77.17
C SER A 137 5.47 20.14 -77.66
N ALA A 138 4.59 20.03 -76.65
CA ALA A 138 3.24 20.62 -76.49
C ALA A 138 2.11 20.32 -77.50
N LEU A 139 0.98 19.83 -76.98
CA LEU A 139 -0.33 20.48 -77.15
C LEU A 139 -1.37 19.93 -76.15
N SER A 140 -2.12 20.88 -75.60
CA SER A 140 -3.09 20.84 -74.51
C SER A 140 -4.52 20.54 -74.95
N ILE A 141 -5.33 19.85 -74.13
CA ILE A 141 -6.80 20.00 -74.08
C ILE A 141 -7.29 19.91 -72.61
N HIS A 142 -8.35 20.68 -72.34
CA HIS A 142 -8.89 21.23 -71.10
C HIS A 142 -9.45 20.30 -70.00
N SER A 143 -9.50 20.92 -68.81
CA SER A 143 -10.50 20.85 -67.71
C SER A 143 -10.61 19.58 -66.85
N PHE A 144 -10.23 19.68 -65.58
CA PHE A 144 -11.13 19.96 -64.46
C PHE A 144 -10.30 20.19 -63.19
N ALA A 145 -10.64 21.22 -62.41
CA ALA A 145 -10.06 21.49 -61.10
C ALA A 145 -10.65 20.53 -60.07
N GLY A 146 -9.79 19.91 -59.27
CA GLY A 146 -10.14 19.11 -58.09
C GLY A 146 -8.97 19.15 -57.12
N SER A 147 -9.08 20.04 -56.14
CA SER A 147 -8.18 20.19 -55.00
C SER A 147 -8.66 19.33 -53.82
N GLU A 148 -7.72 19.08 -52.89
CA GLU A 148 -7.91 18.73 -51.47
C GLU A 148 -7.88 17.25 -51.04
N THR A 149 -6.75 16.93 -50.38
CA THR A 149 -6.62 16.27 -49.06
C THR A 149 -7.61 15.18 -48.65
N ASP A 150 -7.14 13.93 -48.63
CA ASP A 150 -7.74 12.87 -47.81
C ASP A 150 -7.06 12.82 -46.42
N GLN A 151 -7.72 13.42 -45.44
CA GLN A 151 -7.62 13.02 -44.03
C GLN A 151 -8.77 12.06 -43.73
N SER A 152 -8.48 10.85 -43.26
CA SER A 152 -9.49 9.91 -42.81
C SER A 152 -9.89 10.17 -41.35
N GLU A 153 -10.97 10.94 -41.17
CA GLU A 153 -11.76 10.95 -39.93
C GLU A 153 -12.78 9.81 -39.96
N ILE A 154 -12.80 8.98 -38.90
CA ILE A 154 -13.81 7.94 -38.71
C ILE A 154 -14.78 8.41 -37.62
N HIS A 155 -16.01 8.73 -38.02
CA HIS A 155 -17.13 8.95 -37.11
C HIS A 155 -17.79 7.62 -36.73
N SER A 156 -17.99 7.39 -35.44
CA SER A 156 -18.80 6.29 -34.90
C SER A 156 -20.30 6.66 -34.88
N PRO A 157 -21.22 5.71 -35.18
CA PRO A 157 -22.66 6.00 -35.17
C PRO A 157 -23.23 6.03 -33.75
N ALA A 158 -24.01 7.09 -33.47
CA ALA A 158 -24.84 7.22 -32.28
C ALA A 158 -26.11 6.35 -32.38
N PRO A 159 -26.58 5.70 -31.30
CA PRO A 159 -27.92 5.10 -31.28
C PRO A 159 -28.98 6.17 -31.02
N ARG A 160 -29.90 6.32 -31.96
CA ARG A 160 -31.11 7.14 -31.83
C ARG A 160 -32.11 6.49 -30.86
N ARG A 161 -32.72 7.35 -30.04
CA ARG A 161 -33.92 7.09 -29.24
C ARG A 161 -35.06 6.54 -30.10
N HIS A 162 -35.66 5.44 -29.68
CA HIS A 162 -37.02 5.07 -30.07
C HIS A 162 -37.97 5.42 -28.91
N PHE A 163 -38.84 6.39 -29.17
CA PHE A 163 -40.08 6.60 -28.42
C PHE A 163 -41.02 5.43 -28.73
N LEU A 164 -41.47 4.73 -27.69
CA LEU A 164 -42.73 3.99 -27.72
C LEU A 164 -43.57 4.45 -26.54
N GLN A 165 -44.63 5.16 -26.90
CA GLN A 165 -45.74 5.58 -26.09
C GLN A 165 -46.80 4.49 -26.20
N THR A 166 -47.18 3.87 -25.09
CA THR A 166 -48.47 3.17 -24.99
C THR A 166 -49.01 3.29 -23.57
N ASP A 167 -50.13 4.00 -23.46
CA ASP A 167 -51.00 4.06 -22.31
C ASP A 167 -51.74 2.72 -22.10
N SER A 168 -51.90 2.29 -20.84
CA SER A 168 -53.15 1.68 -20.35
C SER A 168 -53.11 1.39 -18.83
N HIS A 169 -53.82 2.26 -18.09
CA HIS A 169 -54.81 1.98 -17.03
C HIS A 169 -54.63 0.84 -16.00
N GLN A 170 -54.75 1.26 -14.72
CA GLN A 170 -55.62 0.68 -13.65
C GLN A 170 -55.22 -0.70 -13.08
N TRP A 171 -55.15 -1.01 -11.78
CA TRP A 171 -55.70 -0.59 -10.48
C TRP A 171 -54.69 -1.10 -9.40
N LEU A 172 -54.45 -0.50 -8.24
CA LEU A 172 -55.34 -0.34 -7.08
C LEU A 172 -54.79 0.76 -6.15
N LYS A 173 -55.70 1.62 -5.70
CA LYS A 173 -55.50 2.65 -4.68
C LYS A 173 -55.57 2.03 -3.28
N ALA A 174 -54.78 2.56 -2.34
CA ALA A 174 -55.19 2.79 -0.96
C ALA A 174 -54.53 4.09 -0.48
N GLY A 175 -55.34 5.00 0.09
CA GLY A 175 -55.03 6.41 0.31
C GLY A 175 -54.24 6.75 1.58
N PRO A 176 -54.04 8.06 1.85
CA PRO A 176 -53.13 8.57 2.88
C PRO A 176 -53.88 8.87 4.19
N LEU A 177 -53.19 8.69 5.32
CA LEU A 177 -53.59 9.29 6.59
C LEU A 177 -52.37 9.84 7.33
N SER A 178 -52.51 11.08 7.78
CA SER A 178 -51.51 11.89 8.47
C SER A 178 -51.52 11.71 9.99
N SER A 179 -50.36 12.01 10.59
CA SER A 179 -50.09 12.70 11.87
C SER A 179 -50.88 12.35 13.14
N THR A 180 -50.17 11.84 14.16
CA THR A 180 -50.20 12.28 15.59
C THR A 180 -49.13 11.50 16.37
N SER A 181 -48.10 12.15 16.93
CA SER A 181 -47.99 12.58 18.34
C SER A 181 -48.06 11.43 19.37
N SER A 182 -46.91 11.06 19.95
CA SER A 182 -46.71 11.03 21.43
C SER A 182 -45.35 10.39 21.83
N ARG A 183 -44.46 11.20 22.43
CA ARG A 183 -43.52 10.78 23.50
C ARG A 183 -44.34 10.51 24.78
N PRO A 184 -43.89 9.67 25.75
CA PRO A 184 -42.87 9.99 26.79
C PRO A 184 -42.08 8.74 27.25
N ASN A 185 -41.20 8.65 28.25
CA ASN A 185 -40.37 9.50 29.13
C ASN A 185 -39.30 8.57 29.76
N SER A 186 -38.14 9.11 30.11
CA SER A 186 -37.11 8.50 30.96
C SER A 186 -37.50 8.49 32.45
N PRO A 187 -36.89 7.64 33.31
CA PRO A 187 -36.88 7.89 34.75
C PRO A 187 -35.57 8.51 35.25
N LEU A 188 -35.76 9.37 36.24
CA LEU A 188 -34.82 10.23 36.95
C LEU A 188 -34.13 9.55 38.14
N SER A 189 -32.99 10.14 38.49
CA SER A 189 -32.19 10.03 39.71
C SER A 189 -32.94 10.29 41.02
N ILE A 190 -32.56 9.58 42.08
CA ILE A 190 -32.86 9.95 43.47
C ILE A 190 -31.53 10.05 44.24
N ALA A 191 -31.35 11.20 44.89
CA ALA A 191 -30.34 11.44 45.92
C ALA A 191 -31.06 11.47 47.28
N SER A 192 -30.40 10.97 48.33
CA SER A 192 -30.75 11.27 49.71
C SER A 192 -29.48 11.32 50.57
N THR A 193 -29.39 12.40 51.33
CA THR A 193 -28.43 12.72 52.39
C THR A 193 -28.68 11.88 53.65
N ASP A 194 -27.64 11.63 54.46
CA ASP A 194 -27.58 12.06 55.86
C ASP A 194 -26.26 11.65 56.56
N ASN A 195 -25.80 12.53 57.46
CA ASN A 195 -24.62 12.42 58.32
C ASN A 195 -24.98 11.80 59.68
N ALA A 196 -24.07 11.02 60.29
CA ALA A 196 -23.49 11.24 61.64
C ALA A 196 -22.91 9.95 62.29
N GLU A 197 -21.66 10.09 62.76
CA GLU A 197 -20.94 9.51 63.92
C GLU A 197 -21.19 8.07 64.42
N ALA A 198 -20.11 7.27 64.50
CA ALA A 198 -19.38 6.97 65.75
C ALA A 198 -18.51 5.69 65.67
N LEU A 199 -17.31 5.79 66.24
CA LEU A 199 -16.32 4.78 66.65
C LEU A 199 -16.81 3.32 66.82
N TYR A 200 -16.09 2.36 66.21
CA TYR A 200 -15.47 1.21 66.90
C TYR A 200 -14.55 0.44 65.93
N SER A 201 -13.47 -0.11 66.50
CA SER A 201 -12.38 -0.80 65.83
C SER A 201 -12.81 -2.03 65.02
N SER A 202 -12.32 -2.16 63.80
CA SER A 202 -11.94 -3.46 63.22
C SER A 202 -11.13 -3.27 61.93
N SER A 203 -10.00 -3.97 61.85
CA SER A 203 -9.14 -4.07 60.68
C SER A 203 -9.90 -4.66 59.48
N PRO A 204 -9.85 -4.06 58.27
CA PRO A 204 -10.25 -4.78 57.07
C PRO A 204 -9.07 -4.98 56.11
N ARG A 205 -8.79 -6.27 55.89
CA ARG A 205 -8.47 -6.89 54.60
C ARG A 205 -8.18 -5.90 53.47
N ARG A 206 -6.92 -5.88 53.03
CA ARG A 206 -6.52 -5.42 51.68
C ARG A 206 -7.37 -6.16 50.63
N THR A 207 -8.48 -5.58 50.22
CA THR A 207 -9.11 -5.90 48.95
C THR A 207 -8.13 -5.44 47.88
N ARG A 208 -7.51 -6.43 47.22
CA ARG A 208 -6.67 -6.23 46.04
C ARG A 208 -7.60 -5.67 44.96
N ARG A 209 -7.68 -4.35 44.87
CA ARG A 209 -8.28 -3.65 43.74
C ARG A 209 -7.52 -4.14 42.51
N GLU A 210 -8.18 -4.88 41.63
CA GLU A 210 -7.66 -5.18 40.30
C GLU A 210 -7.36 -3.84 39.64
N GLN A 211 -6.08 -3.47 39.63
CA GLN A 211 -5.61 -2.36 38.84
C GLN A 211 -5.62 -2.85 37.40
N THR A 212 -6.65 -2.50 36.65
CA THR A 212 -6.62 -2.48 35.20
C THR A 212 -5.47 -1.59 34.77
N LEU A 213 -4.32 -2.20 34.48
CA LEU A 213 -3.14 -1.52 33.95
C LEU A 213 -3.46 -1.12 32.51
N SER A 214 -3.77 0.17 32.30
CA SER A 214 -3.90 0.73 30.96
C SER A 214 -2.62 0.46 30.14
N PHE A 215 -2.73 0.05 28.88
CA PHE A 215 -1.61 -0.22 27.98
C PHE A 215 -0.57 0.93 27.93
N SER A 216 -1.03 2.18 28.06
CA SER A 216 -0.16 3.37 28.14
C SER A 216 0.74 3.39 29.37
N SER A 217 0.30 2.80 30.49
CA SER A 217 1.11 2.67 31.71
C SER A 217 2.24 1.65 31.55
N LEU A 218 2.06 0.65 30.68
CA LEU A 218 3.05 -0.39 30.37
C LEU A 218 4.13 0.11 29.40
N LEU A 219 3.87 1.18 28.65
CA LEU A 219 4.83 1.79 27.73
C LEU A 219 5.82 2.76 28.42
N ASN A 220 5.55 3.17 29.66
CA ASN A 220 6.35 4.11 30.46
C ASN A 220 7.65 3.49 31.06
N HIS A 221 8.32 2.59 30.34
CA HIS A 221 9.48 1.86 30.85
C HIS A 221 10.78 2.68 30.94
N ASP A 222 10.87 3.86 30.31
CA ASP A 222 12.06 4.71 30.42
C ASP A 222 12.31 5.18 31.86
N HIS A 223 11.28 5.31 32.70
CA HIS A 223 11.44 5.70 34.10
C HIS A 223 11.84 4.56 35.05
N VAL A 224 11.40 3.32 34.81
CA VAL A 224 11.65 2.19 35.74
C VAL A 224 13.07 1.63 35.59
N ALA A 225 13.59 1.55 34.36
CA ALA A 225 14.96 1.10 34.10
C ALA A 225 16.01 2.12 34.61
N LEU A 226 15.75 3.43 34.43
CA LEU A 226 16.63 4.50 34.92
C LEU A 226 16.48 4.72 36.44
N ALA A 227 15.30 4.51 37.03
CA ALA A 227 15.11 4.57 38.48
C ALA A 227 15.86 3.45 39.22
N ARG A 228 16.05 2.28 38.59
CA ARG A 228 16.91 1.22 39.12
C ARG A 228 18.40 1.56 39.01
N GLN A 229 18.84 2.24 37.95
CA GLN A 229 20.22 2.76 37.85
C GLN A 229 20.53 3.90 38.83
N ARG A 230 19.55 4.75 39.16
CA ARG A 230 19.72 5.85 40.14
C ARG A 230 19.76 5.41 41.60
N LYS A 231 19.37 4.17 41.92
CA LYS A 231 19.44 3.64 43.29
C LYS A 231 20.85 3.27 43.77
N ALA A 232 21.89 3.53 42.97
CA ALA A 232 23.29 3.30 43.31
C ALA A 232 24.07 4.55 43.76
N THR A 233 23.40 5.62 44.19
CA THR A 233 24.05 6.80 44.80
C THR A 233 23.43 7.11 46.17
N PRO A 234 24.24 7.31 47.23
CA PRO A 234 23.71 7.53 48.57
C PRO A 234 23.05 8.89 48.70
N ALA A 235 22.09 8.93 49.62
CA ALA A 235 21.16 10.03 49.86
C ALA A 235 21.85 11.34 50.24
N PHE A 236 21.73 12.34 49.37
CA PHE A 236 21.67 13.75 49.74
C PHE A 236 20.50 14.36 48.95
N ASP A 237 19.79 15.29 49.58
CA ASP A 237 18.62 16.02 49.07
C ASP A 237 17.27 15.27 49.14
N ARG A 238 16.81 15.08 50.37
CA ARG A 238 15.44 14.70 50.68
C ARG A 238 14.68 15.84 51.35
N GLU A 239 14.75 17.06 50.79
CA GLU A 239 14.00 18.21 51.34
C GLU A 239 13.23 19.07 50.31
N HIS A 240 13.25 18.73 49.01
CA HIS A 240 12.56 19.54 47.98
C HIS A 240 11.20 19.01 47.49
N ILE A 241 10.59 17.99 48.11
CA ILE A 241 9.39 17.31 47.57
C ILE A 241 8.05 17.82 48.16
N ARG A 242 7.99 18.99 48.82
CA ARG A 242 6.72 19.46 49.42
C ARG A 242 6.17 20.83 49.03
N SER A 243 6.68 21.50 48.01
CA SER A 243 6.13 22.80 47.59
C SER A 243 6.34 23.14 46.10
N GLY A 244 5.88 22.28 45.19
CA GLY A 244 6.10 22.47 43.73
C GLY A 244 4.89 22.22 42.84
N GLY A 245 3.67 22.47 43.32
CA GLY A 245 2.43 22.08 42.64
C GLY A 245 2.08 22.81 41.34
N ASP A 246 2.61 24.01 41.04
CA ASP A 246 1.97 24.84 39.99
C ASP A 246 2.87 25.69 39.07
N VAL A 247 4.21 25.58 39.11
CA VAL A 247 5.04 26.65 38.47
C VAL A 247 6.01 26.23 37.34
N TYR A 248 6.21 24.95 36.99
CA TYR A 248 7.28 24.58 36.01
C TYR A 248 6.91 23.78 34.75
N GLU A 249 5.63 23.67 34.34
CA GLU A 249 5.23 22.93 33.11
C GLU A 249 4.43 23.75 32.07
N GLY A 250 4.50 25.09 32.13
CA GLY A 250 3.74 25.96 31.23
C GLY A 250 4.26 26.06 29.78
N GLY A 251 5.58 26.08 29.60
CA GLY A 251 6.18 26.60 28.35
C GLY A 251 6.45 25.61 27.21
N ASN A 252 6.42 24.28 27.44
CA ASN A 252 6.98 23.30 26.50
C ASN A 252 6.00 22.24 25.96
N ALA A 253 4.72 22.29 26.33
CA ALA A 253 3.77 21.29 25.87
C ALA A 253 3.21 21.64 24.49
N GLY A 254 3.08 20.66 23.60
CA GLY A 254 2.46 20.82 22.28
C GLY A 254 1.02 21.31 22.32
N ALA A 255 0.52 21.81 21.19
CA ALA A 255 -0.81 22.42 21.12
C ALA A 255 -1.92 21.44 21.56
N GLY A 256 -1.79 20.16 21.23
CA GLY A 256 -2.71 19.11 21.69
C GLY A 256 -2.73 18.97 23.20
N LYS A 257 -1.55 18.90 23.85
CA LYS A 257 -1.45 18.84 25.32
C LYS A 257 -1.97 20.11 25.98
N ARG A 258 -1.78 21.29 25.37
CA ARG A 258 -2.37 22.55 25.86
C ARG A 258 -3.89 22.53 25.76
N TRP A 259 -4.44 22.05 24.65
CA TRP A 259 -5.89 21.93 24.44
C TRP A 259 -6.53 20.93 25.42
N ILE A 260 -5.93 19.75 25.63
CA ILE A 260 -6.40 18.77 26.62
C ILE A 260 -6.36 19.38 28.03
N ARG A 261 -5.27 20.05 28.42
CA ARG A 261 -5.17 20.73 29.72
C ARG A 261 -6.22 21.83 29.87
N TRP A 262 -6.49 22.59 28.81
CA TRP A 262 -7.55 23.60 28.80
C TRP A 262 -8.93 22.95 29.00
N MET A 263 -9.26 21.87 28.29
CA MET A 263 -10.53 21.17 28.48
C MET A 263 -10.68 20.61 29.90
N HIS A 264 -9.60 20.06 30.45
CA HIS A 264 -9.58 19.57 31.83
C HIS A 264 -9.84 20.70 32.84
N ARG A 265 -9.20 21.87 32.66
CA ARG A 265 -9.43 23.06 33.50
C ARG A 265 -10.88 23.55 33.43
N ASN A 266 -11.54 23.40 32.29
CA ASN A 266 -12.94 23.78 32.08
C ASN A 266 -13.94 22.67 32.44
N ARG A 267 -13.53 21.64 33.20
CA ARG A 267 -14.38 20.50 33.60
C ARG A 267 -14.98 19.68 32.44
N MET A 268 -14.39 19.76 31.24
CA MET A 268 -14.84 19.02 30.05
C MET A 268 -14.03 17.73 29.82
N ARG A 269 -13.55 17.09 30.90
CA ARG A 269 -12.66 15.91 30.80
C ARG A 269 -13.31 14.74 30.05
N ASP A 270 -14.61 14.53 30.25
CA ASP A 270 -15.34 13.40 29.66
C ASP A 270 -15.63 13.63 28.17
N GLN A 271 -15.53 14.87 27.71
CA GLN A 271 -15.72 15.26 26.30
C GLN A 271 -14.42 15.20 25.49
N VAL A 272 -13.26 15.03 26.14
CA VAL A 272 -11.95 15.05 25.45
C VAL A 272 -11.90 14.04 24.30
N LEU A 273 -12.36 12.81 24.57
CA LEU A 273 -12.38 11.74 23.57
C LEU A 273 -13.31 12.07 22.41
N VAL A 274 -14.55 12.48 22.71
CA VAL A 274 -15.56 12.81 21.70
C VAL A 274 -15.09 13.95 20.80
N CYS A 275 -14.56 15.02 21.38
CA CYS A 275 -14.01 16.15 20.63
C CYS A 275 -12.79 15.75 19.78
N SER A 276 -11.93 14.88 20.31
CA SER A 276 -10.74 14.39 19.56
C SER A 276 -11.15 13.55 18.36
N VAL A 277 -12.13 12.65 18.53
CA VAL A 277 -12.70 11.83 17.46
C VAL A 277 -13.39 12.71 16.42
N ALA A 278 -14.22 13.66 16.85
CA ALA A 278 -14.90 14.60 15.96
C ALA A 278 -13.90 15.44 15.15
N ALA A 279 -12.84 15.95 15.77
CA ALA A 279 -11.78 16.68 15.07
C ALA A 279 -11.04 15.80 14.06
N ALA A 280 -10.73 14.56 14.40
CA ALA A 280 -10.08 13.62 13.48
C ALA A 280 -10.98 13.27 12.29
N LEU A 281 -12.28 13.04 12.51
CA LEU A 281 -13.26 12.80 11.45
C LEU A 281 -13.41 14.03 10.55
N TRP A 282 -13.45 15.23 11.13
CA TRP A 282 -13.53 16.47 10.36
C TRP A 282 -12.30 16.67 9.48
N ILE A 283 -11.09 16.45 10.02
CA ILE A 283 -9.85 16.51 9.24
C ILE A 283 -9.88 15.49 8.09
N LYS A 284 -10.27 14.24 8.35
CA LYS A 284 -10.41 13.22 7.30
C LYS A 284 -11.39 13.64 6.21
N TRP A 285 -12.53 14.19 6.60
CA TRP A 285 -13.52 14.71 5.67
C TRP A 285 -12.93 15.84 4.80
N CYS A 286 -12.25 16.82 5.40
CA CYS A 286 -11.59 17.90 4.65
C CYS A 286 -10.55 17.38 3.66
N VAL A 287 -9.76 16.35 4.03
CA VAL A 287 -8.79 15.72 3.13
C VAL A 287 -9.48 14.99 1.98
N GLY A 288 -10.60 14.32 2.26
CA GLY A 288 -11.38 13.60 1.27
C GLY A 288 -12.04 14.49 0.21
N LEU A 289 -12.14 15.80 0.43
CA LEU A 289 -12.57 16.77 -0.59
C LEU A 289 -11.49 17.06 -1.65
N GLY A 290 -10.26 16.60 -1.45
CA GLY A 290 -9.16 16.74 -2.41
C GLY A 290 -9.25 15.77 -3.59
N GLY A 291 -8.18 15.72 -4.39
CA GLY A 291 -8.03 14.73 -5.45
C GLY A 291 -7.91 13.30 -4.91
N TYR A 292 -8.09 12.32 -5.78
CA TYR A 292 -8.04 10.91 -5.42
C TYR A 292 -7.33 10.03 -6.44
N SER A 293 -7.01 8.81 -6.01
CA SER A 293 -6.24 7.85 -6.80
C SER A 293 -6.92 7.50 -8.12
N GLY A 294 -6.29 7.95 -9.21
CA GLY A 294 -6.74 7.73 -10.59
C GLY A 294 -7.97 8.52 -11.02
N ALA A 295 -8.19 9.69 -10.40
CA ALA A 295 -9.23 10.62 -10.83
C ALA A 295 -9.08 11.00 -12.31
N GLU A 296 -10.14 10.86 -13.10
CA GLU A 296 -10.18 11.24 -14.52
C GLU A 296 -9.09 10.56 -15.38
N THR A 297 -8.66 9.34 -15.02
CA THR A 297 -7.65 8.59 -15.79
C THR A 297 -8.22 7.32 -16.44
N PRO A 298 -9.10 7.42 -17.46
CA PRO A 298 -9.58 6.25 -18.19
C PRO A 298 -8.41 5.54 -18.93
N PRO A 299 -8.54 4.23 -19.25
CA PRO A 299 -9.72 3.39 -19.04
C PRO A 299 -9.77 2.71 -17.66
N MET A 300 -8.65 2.64 -16.95
CA MET A 300 -8.52 1.85 -15.71
C MET A 300 -8.76 2.66 -14.44
N PHE A 301 -8.62 3.98 -14.43
CA PHE A 301 -8.69 4.79 -13.18
C PHE A 301 -7.70 4.28 -12.12
N GLY A 302 -8.01 4.43 -10.82
CA GLY A 302 -7.13 4.06 -9.70
C GLY A 302 -7.84 3.34 -8.57
N ASP A 303 -7.32 3.47 -7.34
CA ASP A 303 -7.81 2.71 -6.18
C ASP A 303 -9.30 3.02 -5.87
N TYR A 304 -9.79 4.23 -6.21
CA TYR A 304 -11.22 4.56 -6.10
C TYR A 304 -12.09 3.60 -6.90
N GLU A 305 -11.76 3.43 -8.19
CA GLU A 305 -12.51 2.56 -9.10
C GLU A 305 -12.36 1.09 -8.70
N ALA A 306 -11.19 0.68 -8.22
CA ALA A 306 -10.99 -0.67 -7.69
C ALA A 306 -11.98 -0.98 -6.55
N GLN A 307 -12.09 -0.09 -5.55
CA GLN A 307 -13.04 -0.29 -4.45
C GLN A 307 -14.50 -0.25 -4.93
N ARG A 308 -14.84 0.67 -5.85
CA ARG A 308 -16.19 0.81 -6.40
C ARG A 308 -16.59 -0.46 -7.16
N HIS A 309 -15.69 -0.98 -8.00
CA HIS A 309 -15.90 -2.21 -8.75
C HIS A 309 -16.05 -3.43 -7.83
N TRP A 310 -15.31 -3.48 -6.71
CA TRP A 310 -15.51 -4.54 -5.71
C TRP A 310 -16.90 -4.47 -5.05
N MET A 311 -17.42 -3.27 -4.80
CA MET A 311 -18.79 -3.09 -4.29
C MET A 311 -19.84 -3.53 -5.33
N GLU A 312 -19.63 -3.19 -6.61
CA GLU A 312 -20.46 -3.63 -7.74
C GLU A 312 -20.49 -5.15 -7.86
N LEU A 313 -19.32 -5.80 -7.99
CA LEU A 313 -19.24 -7.23 -8.27
C LEU A 313 -19.78 -8.06 -7.09
N THR A 314 -19.51 -7.65 -5.85
CA THR A 314 -19.96 -8.41 -4.67
C THR A 314 -21.46 -8.29 -4.43
N ASN A 315 -22.10 -7.20 -4.89
CA ASN A 315 -23.54 -7.00 -4.79
C ASN A 315 -24.33 -7.79 -5.84
N HIS A 316 -23.74 -8.07 -7.01
CA HIS A 316 -24.45 -8.69 -8.14
C HIS A 316 -24.09 -10.15 -8.38
N LEU A 317 -22.86 -10.56 -8.08
CA LEU A 317 -22.37 -11.90 -8.39
C LEU A 317 -22.46 -12.84 -7.19
N ARG A 318 -22.52 -14.14 -7.48
CA ARG A 318 -22.45 -15.17 -6.43
C ARG A 318 -21.01 -15.26 -5.88
N VAL A 319 -20.88 -15.69 -4.62
CA VAL A 319 -19.59 -15.74 -3.90
C VAL A 319 -18.48 -16.48 -4.66
N HIS A 320 -18.80 -17.58 -5.34
CA HIS A 320 -17.83 -18.35 -6.14
C HIS A 320 -17.32 -17.64 -7.39
N GLN A 321 -17.91 -16.50 -7.77
CA GLN A 321 -17.49 -15.69 -8.92
C GLN A 321 -16.68 -14.45 -8.50
N TRP A 322 -16.71 -14.07 -7.21
CA TRP A 322 -16.08 -12.83 -6.74
C TRP A 322 -14.57 -12.73 -7.03
N TYR A 323 -13.87 -13.87 -7.06
CA TYR A 323 -12.42 -13.95 -7.27
C TYR A 323 -12.01 -14.44 -8.67
N THR A 324 -12.98 -14.67 -9.55
CA THR A 324 -12.75 -15.21 -10.91
C THR A 324 -13.33 -14.34 -12.01
N TYR A 325 -14.26 -13.45 -11.68
CA TYR A 325 -14.87 -12.50 -12.60
C TYR A 325 -13.89 -11.39 -13.01
N ASP A 326 -13.88 -11.10 -14.32
CA ASP A 326 -13.12 -10.05 -15.01
C ASP A 326 -11.80 -9.62 -14.34
N LEU A 327 -10.86 -10.57 -14.22
CA LEU A 327 -9.61 -10.36 -13.51
C LEU A 327 -8.70 -9.26 -14.10
N GLN A 328 -8.97 -8.82 -15.33
CA GLN A 328 -8.22 -7.76 -16.00
C GLN A 328 -8.69 -6.36 -15.57
N TYR A 329 -9.93 -6.23 -15.10
CA TYR A 329 -10.51 -4.97 -14.65
C TYR A 329 -10.71 -4.97 -13.13
N TRP A 330 -9.66 -4.60 -12.39
CA TRP A 330 -9.67 -4.51 -10.92
C TRP A 330 -10.25 -5.75 -10.20
N GLY A 331 -9.77 -6.93 -10.58
CA GLY A 331 -10.11 -8.17 -9.88
C GLY A 331 -9.88 -8.08 -8.36
N LEU A 332 -10.69 -8.82 -7.60
CA LEU A 332 -10.64 -8.82 -6.14
C LEU A 332 -9.35 -9.51 -5.65
N ASP A 333 -8.48 -8.73 -4.99
CA ASP A 333 -7.13 -9.17 -4.59
C ASP A 333 -6.95 -9.28 -3.07
N TYR A 334 -8.00 -8.98 -2.30
CA TYR A 334 -7.98 -8.98 -0.83
C TYR A 334 -8.75 -10.18 -0.27
N PRO A 335 -8.43 -10.62 0.96
CA PRO A 335 -9.11 -11.76 1.55
C PRO A 335 -10.61 -11.52 1.83
N PRO A 336 -11.37 -12.60 2.11
CA PRO A 336 -12.84 -12.55 2.10
C PRO A 336 -13.49 -11.50 2.99
N LEU A 337 -12.87 -11.07 4.09
CA LEU A 337 -13.46 -10.05 4.95
C LEU A 337 -13.51 -8.68 4.25
N THR A 338 -12.57 -8.37 3.36
CA THR A 338 -12.71 -7.18 2.48
C THR A 338 -13.88 -7.36 1.53
N ALA A 339 -14.07 -8.55 0.95
CA ALA A 339 -15.18 -8.82 0.04
C ALA A 339 -16.54 -8.59 0.74
N TYR A 340 -16.68 -9.08 1.97
CA TYR A 340 -17.88 -8.86 2.78
C TYR A 340 -18.07 -7.40 3.15
N HIS A 341 -16.99 -6.67 3.44
CA HIS A 341 -17.06 -5.23 3.65
C HIS A 341 -17.54 -4.49 2.39
N SER A 342 -16.95 -4.79 1.22
CA SER A 342 -17.39 -4.24 -0.06
C SER A 342 -18.84 -4.59 -0.38
N TRP A 343 -19.28 -5.80 -0.05
CA TRP A 343 -20.67 -6.21 -0.21
C TRP A 343 -21.63 -5.37 0.65
N ILE A 344 -21.32 -5.18 1.94
CA ILE A 344 -22.13 -4.35 2.84
C ILE A 344 -22.16 -2.89 2.35
N CYS A 345 -21.01 -2.33 1.97
CA CYS A 345 -20.93 -0.97 1.44
C CYS A 345 -21.70 -0.83 0.12
N GLY A 346 -21.56 -1.79 -0.81
CA GLY A 346 -22.27 -1.80 -2.08
C GLY A 346 -23.78 -1.93 -1.91
N PHE A 347 -24.23 -2.76 -0.96
CA PHE A 347 -25.63 -2.87 -0.59
C PHE A 347 -26.18 -1.54 -0.07
N ILE A 348 -25.53 -0.93 0.93
CA ILE A 348 -25.95 0.36 1.50
C ILE A 348 -25.96 1.46 0.43
N GLY A 349 -24.90 1.52 -0.40
CA GLY A 349 -24.81 2.51 -1.47
C GLY A 349 -25.87 2.32 -2.55
N SER A 350 -26.22 1.07 -2.88
CA SER A 350 -27.31 0.76 -3.83
C SER A 350 -28.70 1.13 -3.28
N LEU A 351 -28.88 1.19 -1.95
CA LEU A 351 -30.11 1.73 -1.36
C LEU A 351 -30.23 3.26 -1.56
N MET A 352 -29.10 3.96 -1.74
CA MET A 352 -29.07 5.41 -1.98
C MET A 352 -29.22 5.73 -3.47
N ASP A 353 -28.40 5.09 -4.30
CA ASP A 353 -28.43 5.22 -5.75
C ASP A 353 -27.87 3.94 -6.41
N PRO A 354 -28.75 3.09 -6.98
CA PRO A 354 -28.33 1.85 -7.63
C PRO A 354 -27.38 2.06 -8.81
N SER A 355 -27.40 3.23 -9.45
CA SER A 355 -26.59 3.48 -10.65
C SER A 355 -25.08 3.48 -10.36
N TRP A 356 -24.67 3.73 -9.11
CA TRP A 356 -23.25 3.76 -8.71
C TRP A 356 -22.56 2.39 -8.81
N PHE A 357 -23.33 1.32 -8.75
CA PHE A 357 -22.84 -0.07 -8.67
C PHE A 357 -23.51 -1.00 -9.68
N GLU A 358 -24.10 -0.49 -10.75
CA GLU A 358 -24.75 -1.32 -11.77
C GLU A 358 -23.71 -2.17 -12.53
N LEU A 359 -23.91 -3.50 -12.54
CA LEU A 359 -22.97 -4.44 -13.13
C LEU A 359 -22.67 -4.10 -14.61
N ASP A 360 -21.39 -3.99 -14.95
CA ASP A 360 -20.83 -3.69 -16.27
C ASP A 360 -21.15 -2.31 -16.86
N LYS A 361 -22.10 -1.56 -16.29
CA LYS A 361 -22.48 -0.21 -16.75
C LYS A 361 -21.88 0.91 -15.91
N SER A 362 -21.61 0.65 -14.64
CA SER A 362 -21.13 1.65 -13.68
C SER A 362 -19.61 1.83 -13.65
N ARG A 363 -18.89 1.20 -14.59
CA ARG A 363 -17.42 1.26 -14.68
C ARG A 363 -16.94 2.70 -14.92
N GLY A 364 -16.05 3.17 -14.05
CA GLY A 364 -15.50 4.52 -14.10
C GLY A 364 -16.47 5.63 -13.68
N ILE A 365 -17.52 5.32 -12.89
CA ILE A 365 -18.43 6.34 -12.38
C ILE A 365 -17.73 7.26 -11.39
N GLU A 366 -17.76 8.56 -11.68
CA GLU A 366 -17.14 9.61 -10.86
C GLU A 366 -18.16 10.70 -10.45
N THR A 367 -19.42 10.31 -10.24
CA THR A 367 -20.47 11.25 -9.83
C THR A 367 -20.17 11.89 -8.46
N PRO A 368 -20.63 13.12 -8.19
CA PRO A 368 -20.44 13.74 -6.88
C PRO A 368 -21.02 12.90 -5.73
N GLY A 369 -22.15 12.23 -5.95
CA GLY A 369 -22.78 11.36 -4.95
C GLY A 369 -21.93 10.14 -4.61
N SER A 370 -21.48 9.40 -5.63
CA SER A 370 -20.61 8.22 -5.42
C SER A 370 -19.27 8.60 -4.78
N LYS A 371 -18.72 9.77 -5.10
CA LYS A 371 -17.49 10.29 -4.48
C LYS A 371 -17.67 10.56 -2.99
N VAL A 372 -18.75 11.24 -2.61
CA VAL A 372 -19.06 11.55 -1.20
C VAL A 372 -19.37 10.27 -0.41
N PHE A 373 -20.08 9.32 -1.00
CA PHE A 373 -20.41 8.05 -0.35
C PHE A 373 -19.15 7.24 0.01
N MET A 374 -18.22 7.13 -0.92
CA MET A 374 -17.02 6.31 -0.76
C MET A 374 -15.89 7.04 0.00
N LEU A 375 -16.09 8.30 0.39
CA LEU A 375 -15.09 9.21 0.89
C LEU A 375 -14.45 8.71 2.21
N ASP A 376 -13.23 8.16 2.14
CA ASP A 376 -12.46 7.74 3.32
C ASP A 376 -11.41 8.80 3.71
N SER A 377 -10.37 8.97 2.87
CA SER A 377 -9.23 9.87 3.12
C SER A 377 -8.39 10.03 1.84
N GLY A 378 -8.87 10.74 0.81
CA GLY A 378 -8.14 11.13 -0.41
C GLY A 378 -7.66 9.97 -1.32
N HIS A 379 -6.84 9.05 -0.83
CA HIS A 379 -6.23 7.95 -1.60
C HIS A 379 -7.03 6.63 -1.60
N PHE A 380 -8.25 6.63 -1.04
CA PHE A 380 -9.22 5.51 -1.04
C PHE A 380 -8.64 4.13 -0.70
N GLN A 381 -8.14 3.98 0.53
CA GLN A 381 -7.71 2.67 1.04
C GLN A 381 -8.17 2.41 2.47
N TYR A 382 -8.90 1.31 2.65
CA TYR A 382 -9.37 0.82 3.95
C TYR A 382 -8.26 0.22 4.85
N ASN A 383 -7.07 0.82 4.90
CA ASN A 383 -5.98 0.36 5.77
C ASN A 383 -6.32 0.56 7.27
N SER A 384 -7.14 1.56 7.58
CA SER A 384 -7.60 1.88 8.93
C SER A 384 -8.33 0.70 9.61
N ILE A 385 -9.11 -0.09 8.87
CA ILE A 385 -9.87 -1.22 9.40
C ILE A 385 -8.92 -2.36 9.81
N MET A 386 -8.01 -2.75 8.91
CA MET A 386 -6.96 -3.76 9.22
C MET A 386 -6.13 -3.31 10.43
N LEU A 387 -5.61 -2.09 10.42
CA LEU A 387 -4.80 -1.56 11.53
C LEU A 387 -5.61 -1.48 12.83
N GLY A 388 -6.90 -1.13 12.76
CA GLY A 388 -7.82 -1.10 13.89
C GLY A 388 -8.03 -2.48 14.52
N PHE A 389 -8.25 -3.53 13.71
CA PHE A 389 -8.31 -4.91 14.21
C PHE A 389 -6.99 -5.36 14.86
N THR A 390 -5.84 -4.94 14.31
CA THR A 390 -4.54 -5.21 14.94
C THR A 390 -4.42 -4.50 16.30
N LEU A 391 -4.87 -3.24 16.43
CA LEU A 391 -4.89 -2.53 17.71
C LEU A 391 -5.81 -3.20 18.73
N LEU A 392 -7.00 -3.60 18.30
CA LEU A 392 -7.95 -4.32 19.16
C LEU A 392 -7.38 -5.66 19.63
N ALA A 393 -6.63 -6.35 18.77
CA ALA A 393 -5.90 -7.55 19.17
C ALA A 393 -4.89 -7.27 20.30
N LEU A 394 -4.10 -6.20 20.19
CA LEU A 394 -3.14 -5.79 21.22
C LEU A 394 -3.81 -5.39 22.53
N ASP A 395 -4.96 -4.71 22.45
CA ASP A 395 -5.75 -4.33 23.61
C ASP A 395 -6.23 -5.58 24.37
N PHE A 396 -6.83 -6.55 23.67
CA PHE A 396 -7.22 -7.82 24.28
C PHE A 396 -6.04 -8.64 24.83
N PHE A 397 -4.89 -8.65 24.16
CA PHE A 397 -3.68 -9.28 24.70
C PHE A 397 -3.21 -8.59 25.99
N SER A 398 -3.43 -7.28 26.13
CA SER A 398 -3.11 -6.51 27.33
C SER A 398 -4.03 -6.81 28.51
N GLU A 399 -5.30 -7.11 28.23
CA GLU A 399 -6.28 -7.56 29.23
C GLU A 399 -6.15 -9.04 29.60
N GLY A 400 -5.27 -9.80 28.91
CA GLY A 400 -5.14 -11.24 29.09
C GLY A 400 -6.25 -12.07 28.40
N ARG A 401 -7.05 -11.45 27.51
CA ARG A 401 -8.10 -12.11 26.71
C ARG A 401 -7.55 -12.60 25.37
N ASP A 402 -6.64 -13.56 25.41
CA ASP A 402 -5.87 -14.00 24.24
C ASP A 402 -6.69 -14.54 23.09
N GLU A 403 -7.84 -15.14 23.38
CA GLU A 403 -8.74 -15.69 22.37
C GLU A 403 -9.38 -14.60 21.52
N LEU A 404 -9.89 -13.55 22.18
CA LEU A 404 -10.46 -12.40 21.49
C LEU A 404 -9.37 -11.65 20.73
N GLY A 405 -8.16 -11.57 21.29
CA GLY A 405 -7.00 -11.02 20.61
C GLY A 405 -6.66 -11.78 19.33
N ALA A 406 -6.65 -13.12 19.36
CA ALA A 406 -6.42 -13.94 18.19
C ALA A 406 -7.52 -13.81 17.13
N ILE A 407 -8.81 -13.80 17.54
CA ILE A 407 -9.93 -13.58 16.62
C ILE A 407 -9.78 -12.23 15.91
N CYS A 408 -9.45 -11.17 16.65
CA CYS A 408 -9.24 -9.83 16.08
C CYS A 408 -8.02 -9.81 15.14
N PHE A 409 -6.93 -10.49 15.48
CA PHE A 409 -5.78 -10.57 14.60
C PHE A 409 -6.07 -11.36 13.32
N VAL A 410 -6.84 -12.45 13.39
CA VAL A 410 -7.33 -13.17 12.22
C VAL A 410 -8.25 -12.28 11.37
N ALA A 411 -9.13 -11.49 11.99
CA ALA A 411 -9.95 -10.51 11.27
C ALA A 411 -9.08 -9.48 10.55
N SER A 412 -8.00 -9.00 11.17
CA SER A 412 -7.02 -8.12 10.52
C SER A 412 -6.39 -8.78 9.29
N LEU A 413 -5.93 -10.04 9.40
CA LEU A 413 -5.34 -10.82 8.30
C LEU A 413 -6.35 -11.07 7.17
N ALA A 414 -7.59 -11.38 7.53
CA ALA A 414 -8.67 -11.64 6.59
C ALA A 414 -9.22 -10.37 5.94
N PHE A 415 -8.95 -9.20 6.50
CA PHE A 415 -9.23 -7.92 5.86
C PHE A 415 -8.14 -7.60 4.84
N LYS A 416 -6.87 -7.56 5.26
CA LYS A 416 -5.72 -7.33 4.39
C LYS A 416 -4.56 -8.22 4.81
N GLN A 417 -4.07 -9.02 3.87
CA GLN A 417 -3.00 -10.00 4.08
C GLN A 417 -1.68 -9.37 4.55
N MET A 418 -1.49 -8.06 4.32
CA MET A 418 -0.28 -7.35 4.75
C MET A 418 -0.09 -7.39 6.28
N ALA A 419 -1.16 -7.57 7.07
CA ALA A 419 -1.05 -7.77 8.52
C ALA A 419 -0.18 -8.97 8.93
N LEU A 420 0.16 -9.87 7.99
CA LEU A 420 1.11 -10.96 8.18
C LEU A 420 2.51 -10.46 8.61
N TYR A 421 2.83 -9.18 8.38
CA TYR A 421 4.07 -8.55 8.84
C TYR A 421 4.20 -8.55 10.36
N TYR A 422 3.10 -8.69 11.10
CA TYR A 422 3.09 -8.80 12.56
C TYR A 422 3.07 -10.24 13.05
N ALA A 423 2.75 -11.21 12.18
CA ALA A 423 2.49 -12.59 12.57
C ALA A 423 3.69 -13.26 13.26
N PRO A 424 4.96 -13.06 12.85
CA PRO A 424 6.08 -13.63 13.60
C PRO A 424 6.22 -13.06 15.02
N ALA A 425 5.87 -11.79 15.25
CA ALA A 425 5.90 -11.20 16.58
C ALA A 425 4.73 -11.71 17.44
N ILE A 426 3.50 -11.66 16.92
CA ILE A 426 2.30 -12.07 17.67
C ILE A 426 2.30 -13.59 17.91
N GLY A 427 2.60 -14.39 16.88
CA GLY A 427 2.64 -15.85 16.97
C GLY A 427 3.77 -16.40 17.84
N SER A 428 4.84 -15.64 18.06
CA SER A 428 5.92 -16.03 18.99
C SER A 428 5.58 -15.75 20.46
N SER A 429 4.50 -14.99 20.73
CA SER A 429 4.28 -14.41 22.05
C SER A 429 3.48 -15.28 23.03
N ARG A 430 2.62 -16.24 22.60
CA ARG A 430 1.77 -17.07 23.50
C ARG A 430 1.37 -18.44 22.90
N LEU A 431 1.43 -19.48 23.75
CA LEU A 431 0.80 -20.83 23.74
C LEU A 431 0.22 -21.40 22.42
N PHE A 432 0.81 -22.50 21.91
CA PHE A 432 0.66 -22.95 20.52
C PHE A 432 -0.65 -23.66 20.15
N ILE A 433 -1.34 -24.36 21.07
CA ILE A 433 -2.44 -25.27 20.65
C ILE A 433 -3.81 -24.58 20.71
N ARG A 434 -4.21 -24.02 21.86
CA ARG A 434 -5.51 -23.34 22.03
C ARG A 434 -5.66 -22.17 21.06
N LEU A 435 -4.60 -21.37 20.91
CA LEU A 435 -4.57 -20.24 19.99
C LEU A 435 -4.62 -20.70 18.53
N ALA A 436 -3.93 -21.79 18.18
CA ALA A 436 -4.02 -22.37 16.84
C ALA A 436 -5.43 -22.86 16.52
N VAL A 437 -6.11 -23.53 17.46
CA VAL A 437 -7.51 -23.96 17.28
C VAL A 437 -8.42 -22.77 17.02
N ILE A 438 -8.33 -21.70 17.82
CA ILE A 438 -9.14 -20.49 17.65
C ILE A 438 -8.82 -19.79 16.32
N THR A 439 -7.54 -19.74 15.96
CA THR A 439 -7.08 -19.15 14.70
C THR A 439 -7.68 -19.90 13.51
N VAL A 440 -7.56 -21.23 13.51
CA VAL A 440 -8.13 -22.11 12.46
C VAL A 440 -9.65 -21.98 12.41
N ALA A 441 -10.33 -22.03 13.56
CA ALA A 441 -11.78 -21.89 13.64
C ALA A 441 -12.25 -20.54 13.07
N SER A 442 -11.54 -19.45 13.39
CA SER A 442 -11.84 -18.11 12.87
C SER A 442 -11.69 -18.04 11.35
N PHE A 443 -10.62 -18.62 10.79
CA PHE A 443 -10.45 -18.73 9.34
C PHE A 443 -11.55 -19.56 8.70
N VAL A 444 -11.91 -20.71 9.28
CA VAL A 444 -13.00 -21.56 8.78
C VAL A 444 -14.31 -20.77 8.72
N VAL A 445 -14.65 -20.03 9.78
CA VAL A 445 -15.87 -19.19 9.82
C VAL A 445 -15.89 -18.16 8.70
N ILE A 446 -14.76 -17.48 8.46
CA ILE A 446 -14.64 -16.48 7.38
C ILE A 446 -14.82 -17.12 6.00
N PHE A 447 -14.40 -18.37 5.82
CA PHE A 447 -14.49 -19.10 4.56
C PHE A 447 -15.80 -19.90 4.39
N ILE A 448 -16.73 -19.90 5.35
CA ILE A 448 -18.02 -20.63 5.24
C ILE A 448 -18.76 -20.35 3.92
N PRO A 449 -18.89 -19.10 3.44
CA PRO A 449 -19.56 -18.81 2.17
C PRO A 449 -18.89 -19.41 0.92
N PHE A 450 -17.62 -19.85 1.03
CA PHE A 450 -16.86 -20.53 -0.02
C PHE A 450 -16.93 -22.06 0.08
N LEU A 451 -17.74 -22.59 1.00
CA LEU A 451 -17.96 -24.02 1.20
C LEU A 451 -19.40 -24.44 0.80
N PRO A 452 -19.65 -25.73 0.52
CA PRO A 452 -21.01 -26.24 0.31
C PRO A 452 -21.91 -25.98 1.52
N PRO A 453 -23.20 -25.63 1.33
CA PRO A 453 -23.94 -25.59 0.06
C PRO A 453 -23.84 -24.27 -0.73
N PHE A 454 -23.09 -23.27 -0.25
CA PHE A 454 -23.06 -21.92 -0.81
C PHE A 454 -22.17 -21.80 -2.07
N ALA A 455 -21.06 -22.54 -2.09
CA ALA A 455 -20.13 -22.59 -3.22
C ALA A 455 -19.54 -24.00 -3.38
N PRO A 456 -19.09 -24.38 -4.59
CA PRO A 456 -18.33 -25.60 -4.80
C PRO A 456 -17.00 -25.58 -4.05
N LEU A 457 -16.54 -26.74 -3.55
CA LEU A 457 -15.25 -26.86 -2.85
C LEU A 457 -14.05 -26.37 -3.67
N THR A 458 -14.15 -26.38 -5.00
CA THR A 458 -13.10 -25.87 -5.90
C THR A 458 -12.85 -24.36 -5.70
N SER A 459 -13.86 -23.60 -5.28
CA SER A 459 -13.79 -22.14 -5.14
C SER A 459 -13.05 -21.66 -3.89
N ILE A 460 -12.70 -22.56 -2.96
CA ILE A 460 -11.94 -22.20 -1.75
C ILE A 460 -10.52 -21.70 -2.09
N LEU A 461 -9.96 -22.17 -3.21
CA LEU A 461 -8.62 -21.80 -3.66
C LEU A 461 -8.60 -20.46 -4.40
N ASP A 462 -9.73 -19.98 -4.91
CA ASP A 462 -9.80 -18.75 -5.70
C ASP A 462 -9.32 -17.54 -4.87
N PRO A 463 -9.82 -17.29 -3.63
CA PRO A 463 -9.27 -16.23 -2.79
C PRO A 463 -7.77 -16.42 -2.49
N ILE A 464 -7.34 -17.63 -2.18
CA ILE A 464 -5.95 -17.93 -1.75
C ILE A 464 -4.95 -17.60 -2.86
N THR A 465 -5.26 -17.98 -4.10
CA THR A 465 -4.38 -17.73 -5.25
C THR A 465 -4.33 -16.25 -5.65
N ARG A 466 -5.40 -15.47 -5.37
CA ARG A 466 -5.44 -14.03 -5.62
C ARG A 466 -4.69 -13.21 -4.56
N ILE A 467 -4.79 -13.59 -3.29
CA ILE A 467 -4.16 -12.87 -2.17
C ILE A 467 -2.62 -12.84 -2.29
N PHE A 468 -2.01 -13.90 -2.82
CA PHE A 468 -0.57 -14.04 -2.98
C PHE A 468 -0.17 -14.20 -4.46
N PRO A 469 -0.12 -13.10 -5.23
CA PRO A 469 0.23 -13.16 -6.65
C PRO A 469 1.74 -13.37 -6.83
N PHE A 470 2.16 -14.62 -7.06
CA PHE A 470 3.58 -14.99 -7.25
C PHE A 470 4.20 -14.49 -8.58
N ALA A 471 3.46 -13.72 -9.39
CA ALA A 471 3.82 -13.38 -10.78
C ALA A 471 4.32 -11.93 -11.01
N ARG A 472 4.51 -11.10 -9.97
CA ARG A 472 5.02 -9.71 -10.13
C ARG A 472 6.55 -9.61 -9.98
N GLY A 473 7.17 -8.68 -10.72
CA GLY A 473 8.62 -8.49 -10.79
C GLY A 473 9.22 -7.66 -9.65
N LEU A 474 10.54 -7.79 -9.44
CA LEU A 474 11.30 -6.95 -8.49
C LEU A 474 11.44 -5.51 -9.03
N PHE A 475 11.12 -4.47 -8.27
CA PHE A 475 11.24 -3.04 -8.65
C PHE A 475 10.12 -2.45 -9.53
N GLU A 476 8.89 -2.98 -9.47
CA GLU A 476 7.76 -2.34 -10.18
C GLU A 476 7.53 -0.90 -9.69
N ASP A 477 7.69 -0.64 -8.39
CA ASP A 477 7.49 0.67 -7.76
C ASP A 477 8.78 1.22 -7.10
N LYS A 478 8.90 2.55 -7.03
CA LYS A 478 10.04 3.26 -6.40
C LYS A 478 9.81 3.43 -4.90
N VAL A 479 9.93 2.33 -4.16
CA VAL A 479 9.68 2.31 -2.72
C VAL A 479 10.96 2.50 -1.91
N ALA A 480 10.85 3.15 -0.74
CA ALA A 480 11.95 3.39 0.20
C ALA A 480 12.40 2.11 0.95
N ASN A 481 12.72 1.06 0.20
CA ASN A 481 13.20 -0.22 0.72
C ASN A 481 14.69 -0.47 0.39
N PHE A 482 15.27 -1.52 0.96
CA PHE A 482 16.67 -1.88 0.76
C PHE A 482 17.00 -2.11 -0.71
N TRP A 483 16.11 -2.82 -1.41
CA TRP A 483 16.30 -3.20 -2.80
C TRP A 483 16.37 -1.98 -3.73
N CYS A 484 15.40 -1.06 -3.64
CA CYS A 484 15.35 0.10 -4.52
C CYS A 484 16.52 1.06 -4.28
N ALA A 485 16.88 1.32 -3.02
CA ALA A 485 18.01 2.18 -2.68
C ALA A 485 19.36 1.59 -3.13
N SER A 486 19.60 0.30 -2.86
CA SER A 486 20.86 -0.36 -3.24
C SER A 486 20.97 -0.64 -4.74
N ASN A 487 19.85 -0.82 -5.45
CA ASN A 487 19.84 -1.06 -6.90
C ASN A 487 20.40 0.12 -7.71
N ILE A 488 20.48 1.31 -7.14
CA ILE A 488 21.12 2.47 -7.78
C ILE A 488 22.61 2.20 -8.01
N ILE A 489 23.27 1.53 -7.06
CA ILE A 489 24.70 1.22 -7.07
C ILE A 489 24.95 -0.19 -7.62
N PHE A 490 24.30 -1.21 -7.03
CA PHE A 490 24.64 -2.61 -7.29
C PHE A 490 23.95 -3.21 -8.52
N LYS A 491 22.86 -2.60 -9.01
CA LYS A 491 22.08 -3.09 -10.17
C LYS A 491 21.76 -4.59 -10.11
N TRP A 492 21.10 -5.06 -9.05
CA TRP A 492 20.88 -6.48 -8.74
C TRP A 492 20.49 -7.40 -9.91
N ARG A 493 19.64 -6.90 -10.82
CA ARG A 493 19.18 -7.66 -12.02
C ARG A 493 20.29 -7.98 -13.03
N SER A 494 21.42 -7.28 -13.01
CA SER A 494 22.58 -7.62 -13.86
C SER A 494 23.46 -8.73 -13.26
N TRP A 495 23.32 -8.98 -11.95
CA TRP A 495 24.15 -9.95 -11.23
C TRP A 495 23.41 -11.25 -10.94
N PHE A 496 22.09 -11.18 -10.71
CA PHE A 496 21.30 -12.32 -10.27
C PHE A 496 19.97 -12.46 -11.02
N SER A 497 19.51 -13.70 -11.14
CA SER A 497 18.20 -14.03 -11.72
C SER A 497 17.05 -13.69 -10.77
N GLN A 498 15.86 -13.44 -11.34
CA GLN A 498 14.67 -13.12 -10.56
C GLN A 498 14.30 -14.19 -9.52
N PRO A 499 14.32 -15.51 -9.81
CA PRO A 499 14.05 -16.54 -8.81
C PRO A 499 15.02 -16.52 -7.63
N PHE A 500 16.30 -16.21 -7.89
CA PHE A 500 17.29 -16.08 -6.82
C PHE A 500 17.00 -14.87 -5.94
N LEU A 501 16.66 -13.72 -6.54
CA LEU A 501 16.32 -12.51 -5.80
C LEU A 501 15.07 -12.68 -4.92
N ILE A 502 14.06 -13.44 -5.38
CA ILE A 502 12.90 -13.81 -4.55
C ILE A 502 13.37 -14.59 -3.32
N LYS A 503 14.18 -15.64 -3.50
CA LYS A 503 14.69 -16.45 -2.37
C LYS A 503 15.57 -15.63 -1.43
N LEU A 504 16.43 -14.78 -1.96
CA LEU A 504 17.31 -13.91 -1.17
C LEU A 504 16.50 -12.92 -0.34
N SER A 505 15.49 -12.29 -0.93
CA SER A 505 14.61 -11.36 -0.21
C SER A 505 13.80 -12.03 0.89
N ALA A 506 13.27 -13.23 0.65
CA ALA A 506 12.60 -14.03 1.67
C ALA A 506 13.57 -14.38 2.81
N ALA A 507 14.80 -14.80 2.49
CA ALA A 507 15.82 -15.12 3.47
C ALA A 507 16.22 -13.89 4.32
N LEU A 508 16.49 -12.74 3.70
CA LEU A 508 16.84 -11.51 4.42
C LEU A 508 15.69 -11.01 5.30
N THR A 509 14.45 -11.09 4.80
CA THR A 509 13.26 -10.72 5.58
C THR A 509 13.10 -11.60 6.81
N ALA A 510 13.24 -12.92 6.63
CA ALA A 510 13.17 -13.88 7.72
C ALA A 510 14.28 -13.60 8.74
N LEU A 511 15.55 -13.53 8.30
CA LEU A 511 16.70 -13.24 9.15
C LEU A 511 16.55 -11.91 9.91
N GLY A 512 16.05 -10.87 9.26
CA GLY A 512 15.85 -9.57 9.89
C GLY A 512 14.71 -9.52 10.91
N SER A 513 13.76 -10.47 10.82
CA SER A 513 12.65 -10.61 11.78
C SER A 513 12.96 -11.54 12.97
N LEU A 514 13.99 -12.40 12.84
CA LEU A 514 14.36 -13.39 13.86
C LEU A 514 14.67 -12.79 15.24
N PRO A 515 15.43 -11.68 15.38
CA PRO A 515 15.74 -11.12 16.70
C PRO A 515 14.48 -10.84 17.54
N SER A 516 13.42 -10.34 16.90
CA SER A 516 12.15 -10.03 17.56
C SER A 516 11.41 -11.27 18.06
N ALA A 517 11.37 -12.32 17.25
CA ALA A 517 10.78 -13.60 17.64
C ALA A 517 11.59 -14.24 18.79
N ILE A 518 12.92 -14.21 18.69
CA ILE A 518 13.83 -14.76 19.70
C ILE A 518 13.68 -14.03 21.04
N ASP A 519 13.64 -12.70 21.04
CA ASP A 519 13.51 -11.90 22.26
C ASP A 519 12.18 -12.18 22.99
N LEU A 520 11.08 -12.33 22.24
CA LEU A 520 9.76 -12.68 22.79
C LEU A 520 9.75 -14.10 23.38
N VAL A 521 10.26 -15.09 22.65
CA VAL A 521 10.33 -16.47 23.13
C VAL A 521 11.24 -16.57 24.35
N ARG A 522 12.44 -15.97 24.31
CA ARG A 522 13.37 -15.97 25.44
C ARG A 522 12.79 -15.27 26.67
N GLY A 523 12.10 -14.14 26.48
CA GLY A 523 11.40 -13.44 27.57
C GLY A 523 10.35 -14.33 28.22
N GLY A 524 9.52 -15.00 27.43
CA GLY A 524 8.50 -15.92 27.95
C GLY A 524 9.08 -17.13 28.68
N TRP A 525 10.12 -17.77 28.13
CA TRP A 525 10.75 -18.96 28.71
C TRP A 525 11.43 -18.65 30.06
N ARG A 526 12.13 -17.52 30.19
CA ARG A 526 12.83 -17.18 31.44
C ARG A 526 11.89 -16.84 32.60
N VAL A 527 10.75 -16.22 32.31
CA VAL A 527 9.72 -15.98 33.33
C VAL A 527 9.10 -17.28 33.81
N MET A 528 8.92 -18.24 32.91
CA MET A 528 8.48 -19.59 33.26
C MET A 528 9.46 -20.23 34.25
N ASP A 529 10.76 -20.24 33.94
CA ASP A 529 11.81 -20.85 34.75
C ASP A 529 11.88 -20.25 36.19
N ASN A 530 11.89 -18.91 36.29
CA ASN A 530 11.88 -18.20 37.58
C ASN A 530 10.61 -18.47 38.41
N SER A 531 9.46 -18.70 37.76
CA SER A 531 8.20 -19.02 38.43
C SER A 531 8.19 -20.45 38.97
N THR A 532 8.83 -21.39 38.26
CA THR A 532 8.98 -22.78 38.70
C THR A 532 9.90 -22.91 39.92
N MET A 533 10.99 -22.11 39.98
CA MET A 533 11.93 -22.14 41.10
C MET A 533 11.39 -21.54 42.40
N SER A 534 10.33 -20.73 42.34
CA SER A 534 9.76 -20.00 43.50
C SER A 534 8.42 -20.55 43.99
N ALA A 535 7.89 -21.60 43.37
CA ALA A 535 6.61 -22.19 43.74
C ALA A 535 6.72 -23.16 44.94
N PRO A 536 5.98 -22.95 46.05
CA PRO A 536 5.91 -23.92 47.14
C PRO A 536 5.17 -25.19 46.71
N SER A 537 5.62 -26.35 47.21
CA SER A 537 5.19 -27.71 46.85
C SER A 537 3.72 -28.07 47.18
N SER A 538 2.93 -27.14 47.74
CA SER A 538 1.57 -27.38 48.23
C SER A 538 0.46 -26.79 47.33
N VAL A 539 0.78 -26.21 46.16
CA VAL A 539 -0.22 -25.58 45.27
C VAL A 539 -0.68 -26.57 44.18
N SER A 540 -2.00 -26.70 44.01
CA SER A 540 -2.61 -27.55 42.96
C SER A 540 -2.12 -27.19 41.55
N SER A 541 -1.86 -28.19 40.71
CA SER A 541 -1.33 -28.03 39.33
C SER A 541 -2.16 -27.09 38.45
N THR A 542 -3.49 -27.09 38.57
CA THR A 542 -4.39 -26.24 37.78
C THR A 542 -4.28 -24.75 38.13
N THR A 543 -4.13 -24.44 39.43
CA THR A 543 -3.97 -23.06 39.90
C THR A 543 -2.56 -22.52 39.64
N LEU A 544 -1.56 -23.41 39.66
CA LEU A 544 -0.19 -23.08 39.28
C LEU A 544 -0.10 -22.71 37.79
N GLY A 545 -0.73 -23.49 36.91
CA GLY A 545 -0.77 -23.23 35.47
C GLY A 545 -1.36 -21.87 35.12
N LYS A 546 -2.51 -21.50 35.71
CA LYS A 546 -3.13 -20.18 35.49
C LYS A 546 -2.25 -19.01 35.96
N LYS A 547 -1.64 -19.12 37.14
CA LYS A 547 -0.71 -18.08 37.64
C LYS A 547 0.55 -17.97 36.80
N GLN A 548 1.04 -19.07 36.27
CA GLN A 548 2.22 -19.11 35.40
C GLN A 548 1.91 -18.51 34.02
N GLU A 549 0.73 -18.79 33.46
CA GLU A 549 0.23 -18.16 32.23
C GLU A 549 0.06 -16.64 32.39
N GLU A 550 -0.56 -16.17 33.48
CA GLU A 550 -0.71 -14.74 33.79
C GLU A 550 0.66 -14.03 33.96
N ALA A 551 1.63 -14.66 34.65
CA ALA A 551 2.96 -14.10 34.85
C ALA A 551 3.74 -13.95 33.53
N ILE A 552 3.63 -14.92 32.63
CA ILE A 552 4.23 -14.87 31.28
C ILE A 552 3.54 -13.78 30.44
N ALA A 553 2.21 -13.69 30.49
CA ALA A 553 1.43 -12.71 29.74
C ALA A 553 1.80 -11.25 30.11
N VAL A 554 1.92 -10.96 31.41
CA VAL A 554 2.33 -9.63 31.91
C VAL A 554 3.77 -9.30 31.51
N SER A 555 4.63 -10.31 31.41
CA SER A 555 6.05 -10.11 31.10
C SER A 555 6.36 -9.89 29.62
N THR A 556 5.59 -10.45 28.68
CA THR A 556 5.88 -10.33 27.23
C THR A 556 5.26 -9.08 26.61
N LEU A 557 4.23 -8.51 27.25
CA LEU A 557 3.48 -7.38 26.73
C LEU A 557 4.34 -6.12 26.45
N PRO A 558 5.31 -5.72 27.29
CA PRO A 558 6.13 -4.53 27.00
C PRO A 558 7.11 -4.72 25.84
N ILE A 559 7.44 -5.96 25.49
CA ILE A 559 8.35 -6.31 24.38
C ILE A 559 7.58 -6.30 23.04
N LEU A 560 6.29 -6.63 23.07
CA LEU A 560 5.47 -6.86 21.88
C LEU A 560 5.47 -5.69 20.88
N PRO A 561 5.28 -4.40 21.27
CA PRO A 561 5.33 -3.29 20.32
C PRO A 561 6.69 -3.13 19.65
N TRP A 562 7.80 -3.37 20.36
CA TRP A 562 9.14 -3.33 19.80
C TRP A 562 9.38 -4.49 18.82
N ALA A 563 8.92 -5.68 19.18
CA ALA A 563 8.99 -6.86 18.32
C ALA A 563 8.16 -6.67 17.04
N MET A 564 6.95 -6.11 17.15
CA MET A 564 6.13 -5.77 15.98
C MET A 564 6.77 -4.72 15.10
N LEU A 565 7.37 -3.67 15.68
CA LEU A 565 8.08 -2.62 14.93
C LEU A 565 9.25 -3.21 14.15
N SER A 566 10.09 -4.00 14.80
CA SER A 566 11.25 -4.62 14.16
C SER A 566 10.85 -5.64 13.09
N CYS A 567 9.85 -6.48 13.37
CA CYS A 567 9.34 -7.47 12.41
C CYS A 567 8.76 -6.79 11.17
N SER A 568 7.82 -5.86 11.35
CA SER A 568 7.20 -5.14 10.22
C SER A 568 8.20 -4.27 9.45
N MET A 569 9.19 -3.66 10.10
CA MET A 569 10.29 -2.96 9.41
C MET A 569 11.14 -3.92 8.58
N SER A 570 11.42 -5.14 9.07
CA SER A 570 12.15 -6.15 8.30
C SER A 570 11.40 -6.51 7.01
N PHE A 571 10.09 -6.77 7.11
CA PHE A 571 9.26 -7.02 5.93
C PHE A 571 9.24 -5.82 4.97
N PHE A 572 9.07 -4.60 5.47
CA PHE A 572 9.08 -3.40 4.64
C PHE A 572 10.43 -3.17 3.93
N LEU A 573 11.55 -3.41 4.61
CA LEU A 573 12.87 -3.15 4.04
C LEU A 573 13.33 -4.23 3.07
N PHE A 574 13.10 -5.51 3.40
CA PHE A 574 13.75 -6.63 2.73
C PHE A 574 12.80 -7.52 1.90
N SER A 575 11.48 -7.32 1.95
CA SER A 575 10.56 -8.11 1.11
C SER A 575 10.76 -7.81 -0.38
N PHE A 576 10.48 -8.82 -1.20
CA PHE A 576 10.57 -8.74 -2.66
C PHE A 576 9.59 -7.71 -3.25
N GLN A 577 8.37 -7.69 -2.70
CA GLN A 577 7.29 -6.81 -3.09
C GLN A 577 6.86 -6.01 -1.88
N VAL A 578 6.94 -4.70 -2.04
CA VAL A 578 6.61 -3.70 -1.03
C VAL A 578 6.02 -2.53 -1.82
N HIS A 579 4.95 -1.93 -1.30
CA HIS A 579 4.38 -0.70 -1.84
C HIS A 579 4.66 0.47 -0.90
N GLU A 580 4.65 1.70 -1.41
CA GLU A 580 4.91 2.92 -0.63
C GLU A 580 4.04 2.98 0.62
N LYS A 581 2.77 2.57 0.50
CA LYS A 581 1.75 2.60 1.56
C LYS A 581 1.98 1.58 2.67
N THR A 582 2.80 0.55 2.44
CA THR A 582 3.05 -0.49 3.45
C THR A 582 3.90 0.01 4.63
N ILE A 583 4.51 1.21 4.53
CA ILE A 583 5.17 1.87 5.67
C ILE A 583 4.22 2.13 6.85
N LEU A 584 2.91 2.18 6.60
CA LEU A 584 1.88 2.30 7.65
C LEU A 584 1.95 1.14 8.64
N LEU A 585 2.39 -0.04 8.21
CA LEU A 585 2.47 -1.21 9.09
C LEU A 585 3.54 -1.04 10.18
N PRO A 586 4.79 -0.66 9.86
CA PRO A 586 5.76 -0.24 10.88
C PRO A 586 5.36 0.99 11.70
N LEU A 587 4.63 1.95 11.12
CA LEU A 587 4.21 3.14 11.85
C LEU A 587 3.21 2.85 12.97
N LEU A 588 2.38 1.81 12.86
CA LEU A 588 1.43 1.44 13.90
C LEU A 588 2.10 1.17 15.27
N PRO A 589 3.01 0.18 15.40
CA PRO A 589 3.70 -0.07 16.66
C PRO A 589 4.61 1.10 17.06
N LEU A 590 5.19 1.84 16.10
CA LEU A 590 5.97 3.04 16.41
C LEU A 590 5.11 4.13 17.06
N ASN A 591 3.90 4.36 16.57
CA ASN A 591 2.99 5.36 17.10
C ASN A 591 2.43 4.96 18.46
N LEU A 592 2.24 3.66 18.71
CA LEU A 592 1.97 3.15 20.05
C LEU A 592 3.13 3.49 21.00
N LEU A 593 4.38 3.21 20.61
CA LEU A 593 5.56 3.56 21.42
C LEU A 593 5.68 5.08 21.64
N LEU A 594 5.40 5.88 20.60
CA LEU A 594 5.40 7.34 20.66
C LEU A 594 4.35 7.88 21.65
N SER A 595 3.18 7.24 21.75
CA SER A 595 2.11 7.66 22.66
C SER A 595 2.50 7.59 24.14
N GLY A 596 3.38 6.66 24.50
CA GLY A 596 3.94 6.53 25.86
C GLY A 596 5.22 7.33 26.09
N ALA A 597 5.78 7.99 25.06
CA ALA A 597 7.07 8.67 25.16
C ALA A 597 6.93 10.10 25.68
N SER A 598 7.87 10.55 26.53
CA SER A 598 7.93 11.95 26.96
C SER A 598 8.48 12.85 25.85
N ASN A 599 8.03 14.12 25.78
CA ASN A 599 8.38 15.04 24.68
C ASN A 599 9.90 15.32 24.55
N ASP A 600 10.66 15.12 25.61
CA ASP A 600 12.12 15.31 25.62
C ASP A 600 12.88 13.95 25.56
N SER A 601 12.17 12.83 25.38
CA SER A 601 12.79 11.52 25.24
C SER A 601 13.36 11.29 23.85
N PHE A 602 14.41 10.47 23.78
CA PHE A 602 14.99 10.02 22.52
C PHE A 602 13.98 9.27 21.65
N ALA A 603 13.10 8.46 22.26
CA ALA A 603 12.06 7.72 21.55
C ALA A 603 11.03 8.65 20.89
N PHE A 604 10.68 9.77 21.55
CA PHE A 604 9.80 10.78 20.98
C PHE A 604 10.43 11.48 19.78
N GLU A 605 11.67 11.97 19.91
CA GLU A 605 12.37 12.62 18.79
C GLU A 605 12.54 11.67 17.59
N TRP A 606 12.89 10.41 17.85
CA TRP A 606 13.03 9.39 16.82
C TRP A 606 11.70 9.07 16.15
N GLY A 607 10.64 8.86 16.94
CA GLY A 607 9.30 8.57 16.44
C GLY A 607 8.74 9.69 15.57
N VAL A 608 8.94 10.96 15.95
CA VAL A 608 8.53 12.11 15.15
C VAL A 608 9.32 12.22 13.85
N LEU A 609 10.63 11.99 13.88
CA LEU A 609 11.45 11.96 12.66
C LEU A 609 10.93 10.91 11.68
N VAL A 610 10.72 9.68 12.13
CA VAL A 610 10.27 8.57 11.27
C VAL A 610 8.87 8.81 10.71
N ASN A 611 7.93 9.36 11.49
CA ASN A 611 6.60 9.71 10.96
C ASN A 611 6.70 10.77 9.85
N ASN A 612 7.51 11.81 10.05
CA ASN A 612 7.71 12.85 9.03
C ASN A 612 8.38 12.29 7.76
N VAL A 613 9.40 11.43 7.93
CA VAL A 613 10.09 10.78 6.82
C VAL A 613 9.17 9.77 6.11
N ALA A 614 8.28 9.09 6.82
CA ALA A 614 7.29 8.21 6.21
C ALA A 614 6.29 8.97 5.33
N VAL A 615 5.78 10.11 5.81
CA VAL A 615 4.92 10.98 4.99
C VAL A 615 5.70 11.52 3.78
N PHE A 616 6.95 11.96 3.97
CA PHE A 616 7.83 12.32 2.86
C PHE A 616 8.04 11.17 1.86
N SER A 617 8.22 9.93 2.32
CA SER A 617 8.42 8.78 1.44
C SER A 617 7.23 8.49 0.52
N MET A 618 6.04 8.93 0.91
CA MET A 618 4.81 8.82 0.12
C MET A 618 4.53 10.07 -0.74
N TRP A 619 5.39 11.10 -0.70
CA TRP A 619 5.19 12.34 -1.46
C TRP A 619 4.95 12.13 -2.97
N PRO A 620 5.73 11.30 -3.71
CA PRO A 620 5.49 11.10 -5.14
C PRO A 620 4.09 10.58 -5.45
N LEU A 621 3.55 9.71 -4.58
CA LEU A 621 2.20 9.18 -4.67
C LEU A 621 1.17 10.26 -4.40
N LEU A 622 1.27 10.95 -3.26
CA LEU A 622 0.31 12.00 -2.88
C LEU A 622 0.28 13.17 -3.86
N LYS A 623 1.43 13.50 -4.47
CA LYS A 623 1.52 14.50 -5.53
C LYS A 623 0.76 14.06 -6.79
N LYS A 624 0.89 12.79 -7.18
CA LYS A 624 0.18 12.21 -8.35
C LYS A 624 -1.34 12.32 -8.19
N ASP A 625 -1.87 12.18 -6.98
CA ASP A 625 -3.30 12.25 -6.72
C ASP A 625 -3.81 13.66 -6.39
N GLY A 626 -2.98 14.70 -6.56
CA GLY A 626 -3.37 16.08 -6.27
C GLY A 626 -3.48 16.43 -4.78
N LEU A 627 -2.95 15.61 -3.88
CA LEU A 627 -3.02 15.79 -2.41
C LEU A 627 -1.87 16.64 -1.84
N THR A 628 -1.36 17.60 -2.63
CA THR A 628 -0.22 18.45 -2.25
C THR A 628 -0.54 19.36 -1.05
N ILE A 629 -1.71 20.02 -1.05
CA ILE A 629 -2.11 20.92 0.04
C ILE A 629 -2.31 20.13 1.35
N PRO A 630 -3.12 19.05 1.38
CA PRO A 630 -3.23 18.19 2.57
C PRO A 630 -1.89 17.68 3.10
N TYR A 631 -0.97 17.28 2.22
CA TYR A 631 0.37 16.82 2.59
C TYR A 631 1.12 17.84 3.45
N PHE A 632 1.27 19.08 2.98
CA PHE A 632 1.98 20.11 3.74
C PHE A 632 1.20 20.52 5.00
N ALA A 633 -0.11 20.79 4.86
CA ALA A 633 -0.95 21.26 5.96
C ALA A 633 -0.96 20.28 7.13
N LEU A 634 -1.14 18.98 6.87
CA LEU A 634 -1.17 17.97 7.92
C LEU A 634 0.20 17.68 8.50
N THR A 635 1.27 17.73 7.70
CA THR A 635 2.63 17.57 8.22
C THR A 635 2.96 18.70 9.21
N PHE A 636 2.66 19.95 8.88
CA PHE A 636 2.85 21.07 9.81
C PHE A 636 1.93 20.97 11.03
N PHE A 637 0.64 20.70 10.81
CA PHE A 637 -0.34 20.58 11.87
C PHE A 637 0.02 19.47 12.86
N TRP A 638 0.44 18.29 12.39
CA TRP A 638 0.88 17.17 13.22
C TRP A 638 2.04 17.57 14.13
N ASN A 639 3.10 18.16 13.58
CA ASN A 639 4.25 18.61 14.37
C ASN A 639 3.87 19.72 15.38
N TYR A 640 2.97 20.63 15.00
CA TYR A 640 2.45 21.68 15.88
C TYR A 640 1.64 21.12 17.05
N VAL A 641 0.74 20.16 16.78
CA VAL A 641 -0.08 19.48 17.80
C VAL A 641 0.80 18.74 18.80
N LEU A 642 1.83 18.03 18.32
CA LEU A 642 2.80 17.35 19.17
C LEU A 642 3.70 18.31 19.96
N GLY A 643 3.90 19.53 19.46
CA GLY A 643 4.84 20.50 20.03
C GLY A 643 6.29 20.17 19.71
N TYR A 644 6.54 19.50 18.58
CA TYR A 644 7.88 19.18 18.16
C TYR A 644 8.57 20.42 17.59
N ASN A 645 9.72 20.76 18.16
CA ASN A 645 10.58 21.82 17.65
C ASN A 645 11.98 21.25 17.35
N PRO A 646 12.39 21.13 16.07
CA PRO A 646 13.70 20.58 15.71
C PRO A 646 14.86 21.51 16.11
N PHE A 647 14.61 22.80 16.36
CA PHE A 647 15.63 23.83 16.67
C PHE A 647 15.85 24.06 18.17
N LYS A 648 15.10 23.38 19.05
CA LYS A 648 15.29 23.49 20.51
C LYS A 648 16.69 22.99 20.89
N LYS A 649 17.39 23.72 21.77
CA LYS A 649 18.74 23.34 22.23
C LYS A 649 18.72 21.92 22.80
N PRO A 650 19.64 21.02 22.38
CA PRO A 650 19.59 19.62 22.76
C PRO A 650 20.01 19.43 24.22
N THR A 651 19.18 18.71 24.99
CA THR A 651 19.50 18.33 26.38
C THR A 651 20.42 17.10 26.43
N GLN A 652 20.32 16.16 25.47
CA GLN A 652 21.21 15.00 25.32
C GLN A 652 21.40 14.58 23.84
N ARG A 653 22.51 13.89 23.53
CA ARG A 653 22.84 13.25 22.22
C ARG A 653 22.83 14.18 20.99
N ARG A 654 23.78 15.13 20.96
CA ARG A 654 23.97 16.11 19.87
C ARG A 654 24.03 15.51 18.46
N LEU A 655 24.68 14.36 18.29
CA LEU A 655 24.86 13.72 16.97
C LEU A 655 23.54 13.37 16.29
N PHE A 656 22.61 12.72 17.01
CA PHE A 656 21.32 12.34 16.44
C PHE A 656 20.53 13.58 15.99
N ARG A 657 20.55 14.64 16.80
CA ARG A 657 19.88 15.89 16.46
C ARG A 657 20.44 16.49 15.18
N TYR A 658 21.76 16.56 15.01
CA TYR A 658 22.37 17.05 13.78
C TYR A 658 22.03 16.17 12.57
N LEU A 659 22.03 14.85 12.72
CA LEU A 659 21.60 13.94 11.64
C LEU A 659 20.12 14.15 11.28
N SER A 660 19.24 14.33 12.27
CA SER A 660 17.82 14.63 12.01
C SER A 660 17.63 15.96 11.28
N LEU A 661 18.37 17.00 11.66
CA LEU A 661 18.35 18.30 10.99
C LEU A 661 18.90 18.20 9.57
N LEU A 662 19.92 17.38 9.33
CA LEU A 662 20.44 17.11 7.99
C LEU A 662 19.38 16.42 7.12
N VAL A 663 18.65 15.45 7.66
CA VAL A 663 17.54 14.78 6.95
C VAL A 663 16.43 15.79 6.62
N TYR A 664 16.02 16.64 7.58
CA TYR A 664 15.02 17.69 7.32
C TYR A 664 15.51 18.70 6.28
N ALA A 665 16.78 19.11 6.34
CA ALA A 665 17.37 20.00 5.34
C ALA A 665 17.38 19.35 3.95
N ALA A 666 17.71 18.06 3.84
CA ALA A 666 17.65 17.33 2.59
C ALA A 666 16.23 17.23 2.02
N ILE A 667 15.23 16.95 2.88
CA ILE A 667 13.81 16.93 2.50
C ILE A 667 13.36 18.29 1.96
N LEU A 668 13.66 19.37 2.69
CA LEU A 668 13.33 20.73 2.27
C LEU A 668 14.03 21.12 0.97
N PHE A 669 15.29 20.73 0.81
CA PHE A 669 16.05 20.96 -0.42
C PHE A 669 15.45 20.21 -1.61
N ILE A 670 15.06 18.94 -1.45
CA ILE A 670 14.43 18.17 -2.52
C ILE A 670 13.10 18.82 -2.94
N HIS A 671 12.25 19.19 -1.98
CA HIS A 671 10.99 19.89 -2.27
C HIS A 671 11.21 21.23 -2.96
N PHE A 672 12.21 22.00 -2.52
CA PHE A 672 12.57 23.27 -3.13
C PHE A 672 13.03 23.06 -4.59
N VAL A 673 13.96 22.15 -4.83
CA VAL A 673 14.47 21.88 -6.18
C VAL A 673 13.35 21.33 -7.08
N GLU A 674 12.52 20.42 -6.60
CA GLU A 674 11.40 19.86 -7.37
C GLU A 674 10.35 20.92 -7.73
N MET A 675 10.16 21.95 -6.90
CA MET A 675 9.22 23.04 -7.17
C MET A 675 9.69 23.94 -8.32
N PHE A 676 11.00 24.18 -8.45
CA PHE A 676 11.56 25.13 -9.42
C PHE A 676 12.17 24.47 -10.66
N PHE A 677 12.55 23.20 -10.58
CA PHE A 677 13.30 22.52 -11.63
C PHE A 677 12.62 21.21 -12.05
N ALA A 678 12.36 21.07 -13.34
CA ALA A 678 11.96 19.80 -13.92
C ALA A 678 13.12 18.78 -13.85
N PRO A 679 12.83 17.48 -13.69
CA PRO A 679 13.88 16.46 -13.69
C PRO A 679 14.63 16.48 -15.03
N PRO A 680 15.96 16.36 -15.04
CA PRO A 680 16.73 16.29 -16.28
C PRO A 680 16.25 15.16 -17.19
N ARG A 681 16.20 15.36 -18.51
CA ARG A 681 15.72 14.35 -19.49
C ARG A 681 16.43 13.00 -19.39
N ARG A 682 17.70 12.99 -18.94
CA ARG A 682 18.49 11.78 -18.72
C ARG A 682 18.04 10.97 -17.50
N TYR A 683 17.41 11.61 -16.51
CA TYR A 683 16.99 11.05 -15.24
C TYR A 683 15.55 11.50 -14.91
N PRO A 684 14.52 10.97 -15.60
CA PRO A 684 13.13 11.38 -15.40
C PRO A 684 12.64 11.13 -13.97
N ASP A 685 13.10 10.05 -13.32
CA ASP A 685 12.70 9.67 -11.97
C ASP A 685 13.63 10.22 -10.87
N LEU A 686 14.37 11.31 -11.13
CA LEU A 686 15.38 11.83 -10.21
C LEU A 686 14.81 12.10 -8.81
N PHE A 687 13.68 12.80 -8.70
CA PHE A 687 13.09 13.17 -7.41
C PHE A 687 12.55 11.96 -6.63
N PRO A 688 11.78 11.03 -7.22
CA PRO A 688 11.44 9.77 -6.55
C PRO A 688 12.66 8.99 -6.05
N VAL A 689 13.74 8.94 -6.84
CA VAL A 689 14.98 8.26 -6.46
C VAL A 689 15.68 8.96 -5.30
N LEU A 690 15.79 10.30 -5.32
CA LEU A 690 16.36 11.07 -4.20
C LEU A 690 15.54 10.90 -2.92
N ASN A 691 14.22 10.86 -3.04
CA ASN A 691 13.32 10.59 -1.92
C ASN A 691 13.64 9.23 -1.28
N VAL A 692 13.72 8.16 -2.08
CA VAL A 692 14.10 6.82 -1.63
C VAL A 692 15.47 6.83 -0.93
N LEU A 693 16.46 7.52 -1.51
CA LEU A 693 17.81 7.59 -0.94
C LEU A 693 17.88 8.32 0.42
N VAL A 694 17.01 9.29 0.67
CA VAL A 694 16.91 9.97 1.97
C VAL A 694 16.11 9.14 2.98
N SER A 695 15.02 8.52 2.53
CA SER A 695 14.08 7.80 3.40
C SER A 695 14.61 6.44 3.87
N THR A 696 15.18 5.62 2.98
CA THR A 696 15.62 4.26 3.29
C THR A 696 16.63 4.19 4.45
N PRO A 697 17.66 5.05 4.55
CA PRO A 697 18.59 5.03 5.69
C PRO A 697 17.89 5.27 7.02
N VAL A 698 16.92 6.19 7.10
CA VAL A 698 16.16 6.47 8.33
C VAL A 698 15.37 5.24 8.75
N PHE A 699 14.70 4.57 7.81
CA PHE A 699 13.96 3.34 8.11
C PHE A 699 14.88 2.19 8.52
N PHE A 700 16.03 2.03 7.86
CA PHE A 700 17.03 1.03 8.22
C PHE A 700 17.60 1.25 9.62
N PHE A 701 17.95 2.49 9.99
CA PHE A 701 18.42 2.78 11.35
C PHE A 701 17.31 2.65 12.39
N THR A 702 16.05 2.90 12.01
CA THR A 702 14.89 2.66 12.89
C THR A 702 14.70 1.17 13.15
N TRP A 703 14.88 0.34 12.13
CA TRP A 703 14.88 -1.12 12.26
C TRP A 703 15.98 -1.58 13.25
N LEU A 704 17.23 -1.16 13.05
CA LEU A 704 18.33 -1.48 13.98
C LEU A 704 18.08 -0.97 15.41
N TRP A 705 17.56 0.24 15.54
CA TRP A 705 17.19 0.82 16.83
C TRP A 705 16.09 0.00 17.52
N SER A 706 15.08 -0.44 16.78
CA SER A 706 13.98 -1.24 17.32
C SER A 706 14.45 -2.62 17.80
N ILE A 707 15.36 -3.28 17.09
CA ILE A 707 16.00 -4.53 17.54
C ILE A 707 16.75 -4.28 18.85
N LYS A 708 17.62 -3.26 18.87
CA LYS A 708 18.41 -2.92 20.05
C LYS A 708 17.51 -2.69 21.27
N ARG A 709 16.43 -1.90 21.10
CA ARG A 709 15.49 -1.59 22.18
C ARG A 709 14.68 -2.81 22.61
N SER A 710 14.22 -3.63 21.68
CA SER A 710 13.57 -4.92 21.98
C SER A 710 14.45 -5.77 22.91
N THR A 711 15.72 -5.92 22.56
CA THR A 711 16.68 -6.70 23.34
C THR A 711 16.97 -6.08 24.71
N GLU A 712 17.16 -4.75 24.78
CA GLU A 712 17.34 -4.03 26.06
C GLU A 712 16.14 -4.21 27.00
N VAL A 713 14.91 -4.12 26.46
CA VAL A 713 13.67 -4.32 27.23
C VAL A 713 13.55 -5.78 27.68
N ALA A 714 13.79 -6.74 26.78
CA ALA A 714 13.76 -8.16 27.11
C ALA A 714 14.78 -8.52 28.20
N TRP A 715 15.98 -7.93 28.16
CA TRP A 715 17.00 -8.08 29.20
C TRP A 715 16.58 -7.44 30.52
N GLY A 716 15.99 -6.24 30.49
CA GLY A 716 15.52 -5.54 31.68
C GLY A 716 14.42 -6.30 32.43
N ILE A 717 13.57 -7.03 31.69
CA ILE A 717 12.51 -7.87 32.25
C ILE A 717 13.07 -9.20 32.78
N SER A 718 14.02 -9.81 32.06
CA SER A 718 14.64 -11.09 32.46
C SER A 718 15.54 -10.99 33.70
N GLY A 719 16.08 -9.81 34.02
CA GLY A 719 17.01 -9.58 35.13
C GLY A 719 18.40 -10.18 34.89
N MET A 720 19.45 -9.52 35.40
CA MET A 720 20.72 -10.22 35.64
C MET A 720 20.48 -11.18 36.81
N GLY A 721 20.38 -12.47 36.51
CA GLY A 721 20.74 -13.50 37.48
C GLY A 721 22.22 -13.34 37.79
N GLY A 722 22.56 -12.43 38.70
CA GLY A 722 23.84 -12.47 39.39
C GLY A 722 23.90 -13.80 40.12
N ARG A 723 24.60 -14.78 39.55
CA ARG A 723 25.25 -15.80 40.36
C ARG A 723 26.33 -15.07 41.17
N SER A 724 25.96 -14.58 42.34
CA SER A 724 26.88 -14.23 43.41
C SER A 724 26.53 -15.06 44.62
#